data_AF-A0A916FMA3-F1
#
_entry.id   AF-A0A916FMA3-F1
#
_cell.length_a   1.000
_cell.length_b   1.000
_cell.length_c   1.000
_cell.angle_alpha   90.00
_cell.angle_beta   90.00
_cell.angle_gamma   90.00
#
_symmetry.space_group_name_H-M   'P 1'
#
loop_
_entity.id
_entity.type
_entity.pdbx_description
1 polymer ?
#
loop_
_entity_poly.entity_id
_entity_poly.type
_entity_poly.pdbx_seq_one_letter_code
_entity_poly.pdbx_strand_id
1 'polypeptide(L)'
;MTLRFRTLPSWIAIVLLLFALSSSVIAARPAHPLAQPMPPHPQLRAKIASGDVQLPLYLRLPFIAKVLGIDQATRPTDLTGSIRALAVVVDFSDKVHTVQASFFDSLIFAAPVAGRGSVRDYYSEVSYGQIDIVTVNLPSSLGWIRAPQTYSYYVSGNYCTDAPYPNNCQKLAEDVVDAINSVVDFSQYDNNGDGYAEPVMLIHAGRGAEYTGSVNDIWSHSWNLRTARNYDGKWISKYVIMPEYWTTVSSTTSDMTIGVFAHEMGHGFWGLPDLYDRDYSSYGAGDWSLMAGGSWNGTNGNSPAWPDAWNRLQMGIATTTSITTSITGQVLTYTYSSDLLPRLQTIALNPTEYFLIENRQKVSGSYDEYLPGAGLLIWHIDEAMNTYSLQNDKECTVQPHYLCSDTQHYLAALEQADGARQLELKTNQGNTGDPFPGSTTNRTWNMTTNPESSSWYGTTSLDTCLGVVNISNSSATMTADLQTCGVPTLTASPASSTQINLSWTDTSSVETGFKIERSPNGTTWTPIMTTTANVTTYANTGLTCDTTYYYRIRSYNRSNSAYSNVASATTSACTITNTPTPTPTNTRTATPTRTNTRTITPSPTNTRTITPSPTRTNTRTTTPTSTNTQTPTPTDTQTATPTPTHTWTTTPTPTHTRTVTPSPTNTPTPTGSHTFTPTPTNTRTMTPSPTNTPTPTISTTPTFTRTPTATPTATPTWSSWVFLPLLLK
;
A
#
# COMPACT_ATOMS: atom_id res chain seq x y z
N MET A 1 -63.51 -19.62 4.18
CA MET A 1 -63.75 -20.63 5.23
C MET A 1 -62.46 -21.42 5.40
N THR A 2 -61.77 -21.19 6.52
CA THR A 2 -60.94 -22.16 7.26
C THR A 2 -60.47 -23.44 6.56
N LEU A 3 -59.15 -23.52 6.30
CA LEU A 3 -58.42 -24.77 6.13
C LEU A 3 -57.52 -24.99 7.36
N ARG A 4 -57.91 -25.94 8.22
CA ARG A 4 -57.06 -26.49 9.29
C ARG A 4 -56.71 -27.94 8.95
N PHE A 5 -55.41 -28.21 8.91
CA PHE A 5 -54.69 -29.43 9.31
C PHE A 5 -55.32 -30.83 9.11
N ARG A 6 -54.58 -31.67 8.37
CA ARG A 6 -54.07 -32.98 8.84
C ARG A 6 -52.60 -33.12 8.38
N THR A 7 -51.63 -32.93 9.27
CA THR A 7 -50.87 -33.98 9.98
C THR A 7 -50.08 -34.94 9.04
N LEU A 8 -48.77 -34.71 8.92
CA LEU A 8 -47.80 -35.67 8.40
C LEU A 8 -47.09 -36.42 9.56
N PRO A 9 -46.62 -37.67 9.36
CA PRO A 9 -46.36 -38.61 10.45
C PRO A 9 -44.97 -38.52 11.12
N SER A 10 -44.93 -38.91 12.39
CA SER A 10 -43.85 -38.67 13.36
C SER A 10 -42.52 -39.43 13.19
N TRP A 11 -42.29 -40.11 12.06
CA TRP A 11 -41.06 -40.91 11.86
C TRP A 11 -39.92 -40.15 11.16
N ILE A 12 -40.22 -39.03 10.48
CA ILE A 12 -39.19 -38.16 9.87
C ILE A 12 -38.46 -37.31 10.93
N ALA A 13 -39.11 -37.01 12.06
CA ALA A 13 -38.51 -36.24 13.16
C ALA A 13 -37.42 -36.99 13.94
N ILE A 14 -37.41 -38.33 13.88
CA ILE A 14 -36.44 -39.16 14.63
C ILE A 14 -35.10 -39.30 13.88
N VAL A 15 -35.12 -39.26 12.54
CA VAL A 15 -33.90 -39.27 11.71
C VAL A 15 -33.11 -37.96 11.86
N LEU A 16 -33.79 -36.83 12.12
CA LEU A 16 -33.16 -35.53 12.31
C LEU A 16 -32.68 -35.27 13.75
N LEU A 17 -33.14 -36.03 14.76
CA LEU A 17 -32.64 -35.89 16.14
C LEU A 17 -31.47 -36.83 16.48
N LEU A 18 -31.27 -37.92 15.72
CA LEU A 18 -30.17 -38.86 15.96
C LEU A 18 -28.81 -38.42 15.38
N PHE A 19 -28.77 -37.32 14.62
CA PHE A 19 -27.51 -36.67 14.21
C PHE A 19 -27.03 -35.57 15.19
N ALA A 20 -27.78 -35.29 16.26
CA ALA A 20 -27.47 -34.21 17.21
C ALA A 20 -26.70 -34.66 18.47
N LEU A 21 -26.47 -35.97 18.67
CA LEU A 21 -25.83 -36.53 19.86
C LEU A 21 -24.79 -37.61 19.53
N SER A 22 -23.84 -37.25 18.66
CA SER A 22 -22.53 -37.90 18.62
C SER A 22 -21.44 -36.86 18.40
N SER A 23 -21.21 -36.03 19.42
CA SER A 23 -20.05 -35.13 19.53
C SER A 23 -18.75 -35.91 19.79
N SER A 24 -18.45 -36.85 18.88
CA SER A 24 -17.11 -37.36 18.68
C SER A 24 -16.35 -36.34 17.85
N VAL A 25 -15.20 -35.88 18.36
CA VAL A 25 -14.37 -34.86 17.73
C VAL A 25 -13.76 -35.40 16.42
N ILE A 26 -14.50 -35.31 15.32
CA ILE A 26 -13.90 -35.27 13.99
C ILE A 26 -13.40 -33.84 13.83
N ALA A 27 -12.18 -33.60 14.32
CA ALA A 27 -11.45 -32.39 13.97
C ALA A 27 -11.41 -32.32 12.44
N ALA A 28 -11.92 -31.22 11.88
CA ALA A 28 -11.69 -30.91 10.47
C ALA A 28 -10.17 -30.93 10.26
N ARG A 29 -9.68 -31.80 9.36
CA ARG A 29 -8.25 -31.90 9.10
C ARG A 29 -7.75 -30.50 8.70
N PRO A 30 -6.77 -29.92 9.40
CA PRO A 30 -6.12 -28.71 8.90
C PRO A 30 -5.47 -29.10 7.57
N ALA A 31 -5.86 -28.40 6.51
CA ALA A 31 -5.32 -28.63 5.19
C ALA A 31 -3.87 -28.09 5.13
N HIS A 32 -3.04 -28.71 4.28
CA HIS A 32 -1.61 -28.86 4.59
C HIS A 32 -0.75 -27.73 4.03
N PRO A 33 -0.02 -26.96 4.89
CA PRO A 33 0.77 -25.80 4.49
C PRO A 33 1.62 -25.99 3.24
N LEU A 34 1.66 -24.96 2.39
CA LEU A 34 2.75 -24.76 1.45
C LEU A 34 3.81 -23.89 2.14
N ALA A 35 5.04 -23.99 1.67
CA ALA A 35 6.17 -23.23 2.18
C ALA A 35 6.26 -21.86 1.49
N GLN A 36 6.75 -20.84 2.20
CA GLN A 36 7.21 -19.57 1.63
C GLN A 36 8.71 -19.72 1.33
N PRO A 37 9.15 -19.72 0.06
CA PRO A 37 10.54 -20.02 -0.28
C PRO A 37 11.38 -18.77 -0.56
N MET A 38 12.68 -18.89 -0.28
CA MET A 38 13.69 -17.99 -0.78
C MET A 38 13.62 -17.81 -2.32
N PRO A 39 13.67 -16.58 -2.86
CA PRO A 39 13.79 -16.36 -4.31
C PRO A 39 15.13 -16.93 -4.85
N PRO A 40 15.16 -17.47 -6.07
CA PRO A 40 16.35 -18.07 -6.66
C PRO A 40 17.44 -17.02 -6.88
N HIS A 41 18.68 -17.43 -6.64
CA HIS A 41 19.86 -16.63 -6.89
C HIS A 41 19.87 -16.10 -8.34
N PRO A 42 20.22 -14.83 -8.60
CA PRO A 42 20.16 -14.25 -9.94
C PRO A 42 20.90 -15.04 -11.04
N GLN A 43 21.93 -15.81 -10.68
CA GLN A 43 22.67 -16.68 -11.62
C GLN A 43 21.85 -17.87 -12.14
N LEU A 44 20.80 -18.32 -11.45
CA LEU A 44 19.93 -19.40 -11.93
C LEU A 44 18.96 -18.96 -13.01
N ARG A 45 18.72 -17.64 -13.18
CA ARG A 45 17.63 -17.11 -14.02
C ARG A 45 17.70 -17.55 -15.48
N ALA A 46 18.90 -17.58 -16.07
CA ALA A 46 19.07 -18.05 -17.44
C ALA A 46 18.68 -19.54 -17.59
N LYS A 47 18.97 -20.36 -16.58
CA LYS A 47 18.63 -21.79 -16.53
C LYS A 47 17.15 -22.04 -16.22
N ILE A 48 16.54 -21.19 -15.41
CA ILE A 48 15.09 -21.22 -15.15
C ILE A 48 14.33 -20.83 -16.43
N ALA A 49 14.78 -19.78 -17.14
CA ALA A 49 14.18 -19.32 -18.38
C ALA A 49 14.35 -20.29 -19.56
N SER A 50 15.44 -21.07 -19.61
CA SER A 50 15.62 -22.16 -20.58
C SER A 50 14.89 -23.46 -20.21
N GLY A 51 14.45 -23.60 -18.95
CA GLY A 51 13.88 -24.84 -18.41
C GLY A 51 14.91 -25.87 -17.95
N ASP A 52 16.21 -25.55 -17.95
CA ASP A 52 17.29 -26.41 -17.42
C ASP A 52 17.20 -26.59 -15.90
N VAL A 53 16.57 -25.65 -15.19
CA VAL A 53 16.22 -25.73 -13.77
C VAL A 53 14.72 -25.58 -13.63
N GLN A 54 14.05 -26.65 -13.20
CA GLN A 54 12.62 -26.62 -12.90
C GLN A 54 12.41 -26.06 -11.49
N LEU A 55 11.76 -24.90 -11.37
CA LEU A 55 11.37 -24.37 -10.06
C LEU A 55 10.51 -25.38 -9.26
N PRO A 56 10.57 -25.37 -7.91
CA PRO A 56 9.63 -26.10 -7.08
C PRO A 56 8.15 -25.91 -7.49
N LEU A 57 7.29 -26.91 -7.25
CA LEU A 57 5.91 -26.92 -7.76
C LEU A 57 5.03 -25.85 -7.11
N TYR A 58 5.24 -25.55 -5.82
CA TYR A 58 4.49 -24.54 -5.07
C TYR A 58 4.82 -23.10 -5.49
N LEU A 59 6.03 -22.82 -6.00
CA LEU A 59 6.31 -21.55 -6.69
C LEU A 59 5.46 -21.40 -7.95
N ARG A 60 5.30 -22.48 -8.72
CA ARG A 60 4.60 -22.45 -10.02
C ARG A 60 3.07 -22.48 -9.95
N LEU A 61 2.46 -22.76 -8.80
CA LEU A 61 1.01 -23.04 -8.69
C LEU A 61 0.34 -22.45 -7.41
N PRO A 62 0.29 -21.10 -7.25
CA PRO A 62 -0.28 -20.46 -6.05
C PRO A 62 -1.76 -20.79 -5.76
N PHE A 63 -2.56 -21.16 -6.77
CA PHE A 63 -3.95 -21.59 -6.55
C PHE A 63 -4.09 -22.80 -5.61
N ILE A 64 -3.07 -23.67 -5.55
CA ILE A 64 -3.05 -24.83 -4.64
C ILE A 64 -2.89 -24.37 -3.17
N ALA A 65 -2.15 -23.28 -2.91
CA ALA A 65 -2.00 -22.70 -1.57
C ALA A 65 -3.36 -22.36 -0.93
N LYS A 66 -4.23 -21.73 -1.73
CA LYS A 66 -5.56 -21.27 -1.34
C LYS A 66 -6.53 -22.42 -1.06
N VAL A 67 -6.53 -23.45 -1.91
CA VAL A 67 -7.41 -24.63 -1.74
C VAL A 67 -6.96 -25.50 -0.56
N LEU A 68 -5.66 -25.51 -0.25
CA LEU A 68 -5.14 -26.16 0.95
C LEU A 68 -5.27 -25.28 2.21
N GLY A 69 -5.70 -24.02 2.10
CA GLY A 69 -6.01 -23.15 3.26
C GLY A 69 -4.81 -22.45 3.90
N ILE A 70 -3.72 -22.23 3.16
CA ILE A 70 -2.46 -21.70 3.69
C ILE A 70 -1.94 -20.58 2.80
N ASP A 71 -2.63 -19.47 2.94
CA ASP A 71 -1.98 -18.17 2.96
C ASP A 71 -2.56 -17.40 4.16
N GLN A 72 -2.50 -18.03 5.33
CA GLN A 72 -2.60 -17.29 6.57
C GLN A 72 -1.21 -16.73 6.80
N ALA A 73 -0.97 -15.48 6.36
CA ALA A 73 0.06 -14.66 6.94
C ALA A 73 -0.09 -14.80 8.46
N THR A 74 0.92 -15.36 9.14
CA THR A 74 0.96 -15.31 10.60
C THR A 74 0.87 -13.85 10.95
N ARG A 75 -0.18 -13.49 11.69
CA ARG A 75 -0.57 -12.10 12.01
C ARG A 75 0.71 -11.29 12.25
N PRO A 76 0.99 -10.21 11.50
CA PRO A 76 2.19 -9.42 11.70
C PRO A 76 2.33 -9.10 13.19
N THR A 77 3.42 -9.61 13.77
CA THR A 77 3.69 -9.48 15.20
C THR A 77 4.65 -8.33 15.38
N ASP A 78 4.30 -7.37 16.24
CA ASP A 78 5.17 -6.25 16.64
C ASP A 78 6.32 -6.72 17.56
N LEU A 79 7.04 -7.77 17.15
CA LEU A 79 8.19 -8.33 17.85
C LEU A 79 9.35 -7.34 17.80
N THR A 80 9.61 -6.73 18.96
CA THR A 80 10.67 -5.76 19.22
C THR A 80 11.34 -6.06 20.57
N GLY A 81 12.47 -5.42 20.85
CA GLY A 81 13.34 -5.71 21.98
C GLY A 81 14.32 -6.86 21.69
N SER A 82 14.77 -7.52 22.76
CA SER A 82 15.68 -8.68 22.65
C SER A 82 14.90 -9.95 22.30
N ILE A 83 14.90 -10.32 21.02
CA ILE A 83 14.22 -11.52 20.50
C ILE A 83 15.15 -12.72 20.62
N ARG A 84 14.72 -13.74 21.38
CA ARG A 84 15.41 -15.02 21.47
C ARG A 84 15.06 -15.87 20.25
N ALA A 85 16.07 -16.18 19.44
CA ALA A 85 15.94 -17.04 18.26
C ALA A 85 16.73 -18.34 18.45
N LEU A 86 16.14 -19.47 18.09
CA LEU A 86 16.74 -20.80 18.21
C LEU A 86 17.30 -21.24 16.86
N ALA A 87 18.63 -21.30 16.75
CA ALA A 87 19.33 -21.77 15.55
C ALA A 87 19.99 -23.14 15.77
N VAL A 88 19.64 -24.11 14.94
CA VAL A 88 20.03 -25.52 15.06
C VAL A 88 20.68 -25.98 13.77
N VAL A 89 21.94 -26.42 13.86
CA VAL A 89 22.69 -26.99 12.75
C VAL A 89 22.39 -28.49 12.63
N VAL A 90 21.99 -28.98 11.46
CA VAL A 90 21.55 -30.36 11.21
C VAL A 90 22.30 -31.02 10.06
N ASP A 91 22.87 -32.21 10.33
CA ASP A 91 23.57 -33.02 9.33
C ASP A 91 23.03 -34.46 9.23
N PHE A 92 23.54 -35.21 8.26
CA PHE A 92 22.92 -36.45 7.79
C PHE A 92 23.98 -37.54 7.61
N SER A 93 23.56 -38.82 7.63
CA SER A 93 24.49 -39.95 7.45
C SER A 93 25.11 -40.03 6.04
N ASP A 94 24.44 -39.47 5.03
CA ASP A 94 24.89 -39.38 3.63
C ASP A 94 25.30 -37.96 3.19
N LYS A 95 25.03 -36.93 4.02
CA LYS A 95 25.50 -35.55 3.84
C LYS A 95 25.93 -34.97 5.19
N VAL A 96 27.19 -35.24 5.55
CA VAL A 96 27.82 -34.73 6.78
C VAL A 96 28.23 -33.27 6.59
N HIS A 97 28.17 -32.49 7.66
CA HIS A 97 28.61 -31.09 7.66
C HIS A 97 30.11 -30.92 7.33
N THR A 98 30.47 -29.74 6.86
CA THR A 98 31.85 -29.29 6.62
C THR A 98 32.26 -28.16 7.56
N VAL A 99 31.34 -27.27 7.94
CA VAL A 99 31.57 -26.03 8.71
C VAL A 99 31.42 -26.29 10.21
N GLN A 100 32.27 -25.69 11.03
CA GLN A 100 32.09 -25.72 12.49
C GLN A 100 30.86 -24.91 12.91
N ALA A 101 30.07 -25.44 13.85
CA ALA A 101 28.85 -24.79 14.33
C ALA A 101 29.08 -23.34 14.85
N SER A 102 30.27 -23.05 15.40
CA SER A 102 30.69 -21.72 15.85
C SER A 102 30.77 -20.64 14.75
N PHE A 103 30.81 -21.04 13.47
CA PHE A 103 30.62 -20.11 12.36
C PHE A 103 29.22 -19.47 12.39
N PHE A 104 28.18 -20.26 12.70
CA PHE A 104 26.80 -19.79 12.74
C PHE A 104 26.50 -18.95 13.99
N ASP A 105 27.20 -19.17 15.10
CA ASP A 105 27.24 -18.23 16.23
C ASP A 105 27.60 -16.82 15.74
N SER A 106 28.61 -16.73 14.87
CA SER A 106 29.10 -15.44 14.34
C SER A 106 28.20 -14.88 13.24
N LEU A 107 27.77 -15.72 12.28
CA LEU A 107 26.91 -15.32 11.18
C LEU A 107 25.55 -14.78 11.66
N ILE A 108 24.99 -15.37 12.72
CA ILE A 108 23.64 -15.04 13.19
C ILE A 108 23.70 -14.05 14.37
N PHE A 109 24.50 -14.34 15.40
CA PHE A 109 24.39 -13.69 16.72
C PHE A 109 25.53 -12.75 17.12
N ALA A 110 26.59 -12.60 16.29
CA ALA A 110 27.66 -11.65 16.59
C ALA A 110 27.08 -10.24 16.80
N ALA A 111 27.62 -9.51 17.78
CA ALA A 111 27.16 -8.17 18.13
C ALA A 111 27.31 -7.20 16.94
N PRO A 112 26.47 -6.16 16.85
CA PRO A 112 26.55 -5.17 15.78
C PRO A 112 27.94 -4.53 15.63
N VAL A 113 28.31 -4.18 14.40
CA VAL A 113 29.63 -3.65 14.03
C VAL A 113 29.54 -2.39 13.19
N ALA A 114 30.64 -1.64 13.06
CA ALA A 114 30.72 -0.57 12.07
C ALA A 114 30.89 -1.17 10.68
N GLY A 115 29.84 -1.15 9.86
CA GLY A 115 29.79 -1.79 8.55
C GLY A 115 28.61 -2.77 8.50
N ARG A 116 28.82 -3.90 7.80
CA ARG A 116 27.90 -5.05 7.78
C ARG A 116 28.54 -6.25 8.46
N GLY A 117 27.76 -6.95 9.26
CA GLY A 117 28.16 -8.14 10.00
C GLY A 117 27.13 -9.27 9.89
N SER A 118 26.49 -9.56 11.02
CA SER A 118 25.61 -10.72 11.26
C SER A 118 24.14 -10.46 10.92
N VAL A 119 23.30 -11.48 11.06
CA VAL A 119 21.83 -11.33 11.03
C VAL A 119 21.36 -10.38 12.15
N ARG A 120 21.95 -10.47 13.35
CA ARG A 120 21.72 -9.55 14.46
C ARG A 120 22.10 -8.10 14.12
N ASP A 121 23.24 -7.90 13.47
CA ASP A 121 23.69 -6.57 12.99
C ASP A 121 22.70 -5.97 11.99
N TYR A 122 22.26 -6.77 11.01
CA TYR A 122 21.20 -6.38 10.06
C TYR A 122 19.91 -5.95 10.76
N TYR A 123 19.36 -6.79 11.63
CA TYR A 123 18.12 -6.45 12.33
C TYR A 123 18.28 -5.27 13.31
N SER A 124 19.48 -5.05 13.87
CA SER A 124 19.79 -3.85 14.63
C SER A 124 19.86 -2.59 13.75
N GLU A 125 20.40 -2.66 12.53
CA GLU A 125 20.44 -1.53 11.60
C GLU A 125 19.02 -1.16 11.14
N VAL A 126 18.29 -2.11 10.52
CA VAL A 126 17.01 -1.81 9.84
C VAL A 126 15.88 -1.39 10.80
N SER A 127 16.03 -1.70 12.09
CA SER A 127 15.05 -1.39 13.15
C SER A 127 15.39 -0.16 14.00
N TYR A 128 16.47 0.58 13.68
CA TYR A 128 16.98 1.67 14.53
C TYR A 128 17.40 1.21 15.93
N GLY A 129 17.85 -0.05 16.07
CA GLY A 129 18.19 -0.69 17.33
C GLY A 129 16.98 -1.13 18.16
N GLN A 130 15.76 -1.12 17.60
CA GLN A 130 14.56 -1.61 18.29
C GLN A 130 14.49 -3.13 18.35
N ILE A 131 15.21 -3.85 17.47
CA ILE A 131 15.29 -5.33 17.45
C ILE A 131 16.72 -5.75 17.75
N ASP A 132 16.90 -6.62 18.75
CA ASP A 132 18.18 -7.22 19.11
C ASP A 132 18.07 -8.76 19.11
N ILE A 133 18.67 -9.42 18.10
CA ILE A 133 18.57 -10.89 17.97
C ILE A 133 19.58 -11.58 18.88
N VAL A 134 19.08 -12.37 19.83
CA VAL A 134 19.87 -13.07 20.84
C VAL A 134 19.54 -14.56 20.88
N THR A 135 20.35 -15.35 21.57
CA THR A 135 20.03 -16.75 21.90
C THR A 135 20.60 -17.14 23.26
N VAL A 136 20.00 -18.16 23.87
CA VAL A 136 20.51 -18.88 25.04
C VAL A 136 21.13 -20.24 24.68
N ASN A 137 20.74 -20.81 23.53
CA ASN A 137 21.35 -22.00 22.94
C ASN A 137 22.07 -21.57 21.64
N LEU A 138 23.39 -21.34 21.73
CA LEU A 138 24.22 -21.09 20.55
C LEU A 138 24.33 -22.36 19.70
N PRO A 139 24.37 -22.28 18.36
CA PRO A 139 24.66 -23.41 17.48
C PRO A 139 25.88 -24.24 17.92
N SER A 140 26.98 -23.60 18.36
CA SER A 140 28.16 -24.30 18.88
C SER A 140 27.93 -25.07 20.19
N SER A 141 26.97 -24.65 21.01
CA SER A 141 26.63 -25.29 22.28
C SER A 141 25.72 -26.51 22.11
N LEU A 142 24.85 -26.50 21.09
CA LEU A 142 24.04 -27.66 20.70
C LEU A 142 24.87 -28.67 19.88
N GLY A 143 25.79 -28.17 19.06
CA GLY A 143 26.53 -28.97 18.09
C GLY A 143 25.66 -29.40 16.90
N TRP A 144 26.28 -30.07 15.93
CA TRP A 144 25.57 -30.62 14.77
C TRP A 144 24.67 -31.79 15.20
N ILE A 145 23.36 -31.59 15.05
CA ILE A 145 22.34 -32.60 15.31
C ILE A 145 22.29 -33.55 14.11
N ARG A 146 22.56 -34.83 14.33
CA ARG A 146 22.40 -35.86 13.30
C ARG A 146 20.92 -36.19 13.12
N ALA A 147 20.35 -35.87 11.97
CA ALA A 147 19.00 -36.29 11.61
C ALA A 147 18.90 -37.83 11.57
N PRO A 148 17.76 -38.43 11.96
CA PRO A 148 17.60 -39.89 12.04
C PRO A 148 17.47 -40.58 10.67
N GLN A 149 17.16 -39.83 9.61
CA GLN A 149 17.14 -40.32 8.23
C GLN A 149 18.19 -39.62 7.37
N THR A 150 18.43 -40.14 6.17
CA THR A 150 19.35 -39.54 5.19
C THR A 150 18.84 -38.21 4.64
N TYR A 151 19.76 -37.37 4.18
CA TYR A 151 19.44 -36.15 3.42
C TYR A 151 18.59 -36.50 2.19
N SER A 152 19.00 -37.55 1.48
CA SER A 152 18.26 -38.11 0.35
C SER A 152 16.82 -38.53 0.68
N TYR A 153 16.55 -39.00 1.92
CA TYR A 153 15.19 -39.35 2.36
C TYR A 153 14.29 -38.13 2.53
N TYR A 154 14.81 -37.01 3.06
CA TYR A 154 14.04 -35.79 3.28
C TYR A 154 13.90 -34.95 2.01
N VAL A 155 14.96 -34.83 1.20
CA VAL A 155 14.89 -34.09 -0.07
C VAL A 155 14.06 -34.82 -1.11
N SER A 156 14.16 -36.16 -1.13
CA SER A 156 13.38 -37.05 -1.99
C SER A 156 13.39 -36.67 -3.49
N GLY A 157 14.47 -36.02 -3.96
CA GLY A 157 14.61 -35.52 -5.33
C GLY A 157 13.60 -34.45 -5.73
N ASN A 158 13.08 -33.70 -4.75
CA ASN A 158 11.91 -32.83 -4.87
C ASN A 158 12.03 -31.59 -3.94
N TYR A 159 13.23 -31.01 -3.87
CA TYR A 159 13.54 -29.79 -3.10
C TYR A 159 13.25 -29.83 -1.59
N CYS A 160 12.93 -31.02 -1.05
CA CYS A 160 12.43 -31.26 0.32
C CYS A 160 11.00 -30.77 0.59
N THR A 161 10.28 -30.33 -0.43
CA THR A 161 9.01 -29.59 -0.31
C THR A 161 7.92 -30.12 -1.23
N ASP A 162 8.27 -30.56 -2.44
CA ASP A 162 7.32 -31.14 -3.41
C ASP A 162 7.01 -32.64 -3.12
N ALA A 163 7.77 -33.28 -2.23
CA ALA A 163 7.59 -34.68 -1.86
C ALA A 163 6.54 -34.89 -0.76
N PRO A 164 5.83 -36.05 -0.76
CA PRO A 164 4.82 -36.35 0.25
C PRO A 164 5.46 -36.63 1.62
N TYR A 165 4.88 -36.05 2.68
CA TYR A 165 5.19 -36.43 4.06
C TYR A 165 5.06 -37.96 4.24
N PRO A 166 6.00 -38.65 4.92
CA PRO A 166 7.10 -38.10 5.73
C PRO A 166 8.42 -37.81 4.98
N ASN A 167 8.48 -37.94 3.66
CA ASN A 167 9.69 -37.74 2.87
C ASN A 167 9.91 -36.26 2.49
N ASN A 168 9.83 -35.36 3.47
CA ASN A 168 9.92 -33.91 3.26
C ASN A 168 10.47 -33.15 4.48
N CYS A 169 10.68 -31.84 4.33
CA CYS A 169 11.30 -31.00 5.36
C CYS A 169 10.40 -30.74 6.58
N GLN A 170 9.08 -30.90 6.47
CA GLN A 170 8.22 -30.92 7.67
C GLN A 170 8.62 -32.05 8.62
N LYS A 171 8.93 -33.23 8.08
CA LYS A 171 9.39 -34.37 8.89
C LYS A 171 10.80 -34.15 9.43
N LEU A 172 11.70 -33.54 8.65
CA LEU A 172 13.03 -33.15 9.11
C LEU A 172 12.95 -32.20 10.31
N ALA A 173 12.16 -31.14 10.19
CA ALA A 173 11.97 -30.16 11.26
C ALA A 173 11.37 -30.80 12.51
N GLU A 174 10.37 -31.68 12.34
CA GLU A 174 9.82 -32.49 13.44
C GLU A 174 10.89 -33.37 14.12
N ASP A 175 11.69 -34.10 13.35
CA ASP A 175 12.74 -34.99 13.90
C ASP A 175 13.84 -34.21 14.63
N VAL A 176 14.21 -33.02 14.14
CA VAL A 176 15.20 -32.14 14.80
C VAL A 176 14.63 -31.57 16.10
N VAL A 177 13.39 -31.06 16.09
CA VAL A 177 12.70 -30.53 17.28
C VAL A 177 12.56 -31.62 18.34
N ASP A 178 12.18 -32.83 17.95
CA ASP A 178 12.07 -33.99 18.85
C ASP A 178 13.43 -34.40 19.43
N ALA A 179 14.52 -34.27 18.66
CA ALA A 179 15.88 -34.60 19.11
C ALA A 179 16.45 -33.60 20.13
N ILE A 180 16.17 -32.30 19.98
CA ILE A 180 16.70 -31.25 20.88
C ILE A 180 15.88 -31.03 22.15
N ASN A 181 14.65 -31.57 22.24
CA ASN A 181 13.73 -31.41 23.37
C ASN A 181 14.32 -31.80 24.75
N SER A 182 15.37 -32.63 24.80
CA SER A 182 16.03 -32.96 26.07
C SER A 182 17.06 -31.93 26.57
N VAL A 183 17.42 -30.93 25.74
CA VAL A 183 18.50 -29.95 25.98
C VAL A 183 18.11 -28.50 25.69
N VAL A 184 16.96 -28.25 25.06
CA VAL A 184 16.39 -26.92 24.81
C VAL A 184 15.10 -26.77 25.59
N ASP A 185 14.98 -25.68 26.35
CA ASP A 185 13.76 -25.25 27.02
C ASP A 185 13.00 -24.29 26.09
N PHE A 186 11.96 -24.80 25.43
CA PHE A 186 11.16 -24.04 24.47
C PHE A 186 10.34 -22.91 25.13
N SER A 187 10.17 -22.92 26.46
CA SER A 187 9.51 -21.82 27.17
C SER A 187 10.27 -20.50 27.10
N GLN A 188 11.58 -20.55 26.79
CA GLN A 188 12.44 -19.39 26.62
C GLN A 188 12.36 -18.73 25.25
N TYR A 189 11.61 -19.30 24.31
CA TYR A 189 11.55 -18.89 22.92
C TYR A 189 10.18 -18.32 22.49
N ASP A 190 9.22 -18.23 23.41
CA ASP A 190 7.97 -17.47 23.27
C ASP A 190 8.24 -16.02 23.74
N ASN A 191 8.61 -15.10 22.84
CA ASN A 191 9.00 -13.74 23.22
C ASN A 191 7.79 -12.79 23.34
N ASN A 192 6.63 -13.11 22.75
CA ASN A 192 5.42 -12.27 22.81
C ASN A 192 4.41 -12.71 23.91
N GLY A 193 4.57 -13.90 24.47
CA GLY A 193 3.71 -14.49 25.50
C GLY A 193 2.42 -15.15 24.97
N ASP A 194 2.29 -15.43 23.67
CA ASP A 194 1.07 -15.96 23.06
C ASP A 194 0.88 -17.48 23.22
N GLY A 195 1.91 -18.18 23.73
CA GLY A 195 1.91 -19.62 23.98
C GLY A 195 2.56 -20.45 22.87
N TYR A 196 3.02 -19.83 21.79
CA TYR A 196 3.86 -20.44 20.76
C TYR A 196 5.33 -20.07 20.98
N ALA A 197 6.24 -20.98 20.67
CA ALA A 197 7.66 -20.64 20.57
C ALA A 197 7.98 -20.18 19.16
N GLU A 198 8.86 -19.19 19.05
CA GLU A 198 9.26 -18.61 17.78
C GLU A 198 9.92 -19.65 16.86
N PRO A 199 9.90 -19.43 15.53
CA PRO A 199 10.27 -20.48 14.58
C PRO A 199 11.70 -20.96 14.76
N VAL A 200 11.86 -22.28 14.74
CA VAL A 200 13.18 -22.91 14.81
C VAL A 200 13.91 -22.67 13.49
N MET A 201 15.08 -22.05 13.57
CA MET A 201 15.96 -21.81 12.41
C MET A 201 16.83 -23.04 12.20
N LEU A 202 16.63 -23.76 11.11
CA LEU A 202 17.37 -24.97 10.75
C LEU A 202 18.46 -24.64 9.73
N ILE A 203 19.70 -25.02 10.03
CA ILE A 203 20.83 -24.86 9.11
C ILE A 203 21.24 -26.26 8.66
N HIS A 204 20.88 -26.63 7.42
CA HIS A 204 21.16 -27.97 6.91
C HIS A 204 22.55 -28.07 6.29
N ALA A 205 23.21 -29.22 6.45
CA ALA A 205 24.46 -29.51 5.75
C ALA A 205 24.33 -29.39 4.22
N GLY A 206 25.36 -28.84 3.58
CA GLY A 206 25.42 -28.61 2.13
C GLY A 206 24.84 -27.28 1.63
N ARG A 207 24.70 -27.19 0.30
CA ARG A 207 24.24 -26.00 -0.43
C ARG A 207 22.72 -25.97 -0.58
N GLY A 208 22.17 -24.77 -0.72
CA GLY A 208 20.75 -24.53 -1.00
C GLY A 208 20.41 -24.63 -2.49
N ALA A 209 19.24 -25.16 -2.81
CA ALA A 209 18.75 -25.33 -4.17
C ALA A 209 18.40 -24.00 -4.84
N GLU A 210 18.08 -22.96 -4.08
CA GLU A 210 17.95 -21.58 -4.57
C GLU A 210 19.26 -21.05 -5.19
N TYR A 211 20.40 -21.67 -4.88
CA TYR A 211 21.71 -21.37 -5.46
C TYR A 211 22.16 -22.42 -6.50
N THR A 212 21.93 -23.72 -6.26
CA THR A 212 22.39 -24.79 -7.17
C THR A 212 21.43 -25.10 -8.31
N GLY A 213 20.13 -24.85 -8.12
CA GLY A 213 19.02 -25.29 -8.97
C GLY A 213 18.69 -26.80 -8.86
N SER A 214 19.41 -27.54 -8.02
CA SER A 214 19.34 -29.01 -7.95
C SER A 214 18.11 -29.48 -7.18
N VAL A 215 17.27 -30.32 -7.80
CA VAL A 215 16.15 -31.04 -7.13
C VAL A 215 16.61 -31.92 -5.96
N ASN A 216 17.91 -32.23 -5.89
CA ASN A 216 18.55 -33.06 -4.87
C ASN A 216 19.22 -32.24 -3.75
N ASP A 217 19.03 -30.93 -3.72
CA ASP A 217 19.34 -30.06 -2.57
C ASP A 217 18.03 -29.53 -1.95
N ILE A 218 18.05 -29.15 -0.66
CA ILE A 218 16.94 -28.46 0.00
C ILE A 218 16.87 -27.04 -0.56
N TRP A 219 15.67 -26.57 -0.93
CA TRP A 219 15.45 -25.14 -1.24
C TRP A 219 15.10 -24.41 0.05
N SER A 220 15.77 -23.29 0.36
CA SER A 220 15.52 -22.54 1.60
C SER A 220 14.07 -22.04 1.71
N HIS A 221 13.44 -22.18 2.89
CA HIS A 221 12.03 -21.82 3.08
C HIS A 221 11.56 -21.68 4.54
N SER A 222 10.48 -20.92 4.73
CA SER A 222 9.62 -20.86 5.91
C SER A 222 8.42 -21.80 5.75
N TRP A 223 8.19 -22.69 6.72
CA TRP A 223 7.07 -23.64 6.67
C TRP A 223 6.61 -24.07 8.06
N ASN A 224 5.46 -24.74 8.13
CA ASN A 224 4.91 -25.26 9.39
C ASN A 224 5.23 -26.75 9.52
N LEU A 225 5.42 -27.20 10.77
CA LEU A 225 5.44 -28.62 11.10
C LEU A 225 4.14 -29.28 10.67
N ARG A 226 4.22 -30.55 10.23
CA ARG A 226 3.03 -31.32 9.85
C ARG A 226 2.13 -31.59 11.06
N THR A 227 2.75 -31.80 12.21
CA THR A 227 2.12 -31.94 13.53
C THR A 227 2.89 -31.03 14.49
N ALA A 228 2.25 -29.96 14.99
CA ALA A 228 2.86 -29.11 16.01
C ALA A 228 3.25 -29.92 17.26
N ARG A 229 4.38 -29.56 17.88
CA ARG A 229 4.82 -30.15 19.15
C ARG A 229 4.38 -29.26 20.31
N ASN A 230 4.17 -29.85 21.48
CA ASN A 230 4.00 -29.10 22.72
C ASN A 230 5.06 -29.55 23.72
N TYR A 231 6.06 -28.70 23.93
CA TYR A 231 7.19 -28.91 24.82
C TYR A 231 7.34 -27.69 25.73
N ASP A 232 7.70 -27.91 27.00
CA ASP A 232 7.82 -26.86 28.03
C ASP A 232 6.58 -25.94 28.17
N GLY A 233 5.40 -26.47 27.80
CA GLY A 233 4.13 -25.75 27.81
C GLY A 233 3.91 -24.80 26.62
N LYS A 234 4.83 -24.75 25.65
CA LYS A 234 4.73 -23.95 24.43
C LYS A 234 4.43 -24.80 23.21
N TRP A 235 3.78 -24.21 22.21
CA TRP A 235 3.57 -24.82 20.91
C TRP A 235 4.70 -24.49 19.93
N ILE A 236 5.34 -25.52 19.40
CA ILE A 236 6.30 -25.40 18.30
C ILE A 236 5.54 -25.80 17.02
N SER A 237 5.29 -24.83 16.14
CA SER A 237 4.46 -25.01 14.94
C SER A 237 5.15 -24.66 13.63
N LYS A 238 6.17 -23.79 13.66
CA LYS A 238 6.80 -23.18 12.48
C LYS A 238 8.32 -23.34 12.53
N TYR A 239 8.94 -23.43 11.36
CA TYR A 239 10.39 -23.46 11.20
C TYR A 239 10.78 -22.67 9.96
N VAL A 240 12.06 -22.30 9.90
CA VAL A 240 12.70 -21.79 8.69
C VAL A 240 13.94 -22.63 8.41
N ILE A 241 14.31 -22.86 7.15
CA ILE A 241 15.46 -23.70 6.80
C ILE A 241 16.37 -23.03 5.77
N MET A 242 17.67 -23.04 6.06
CA MET A 242 18.72 -22.36 5.29
C MET A 242 19.96 -23.27 5.14
N PRO A 243 20.90 -22.97 4.22
CA PRO A 243 22.02 -23.85 3.91
C PRO A 243 23.28 -23.54 4.71
N GLU A 244 24.28 -24.38 4.55
CA GLU A 244 25.57 -24.29 5.24
C GLU A 244 26.61 -23.40 4.52
N TYR A 245 26.62 -23.43 3.18
CA TYR A 245 27.59 -22.69 2.33
C TYR A 245 27.07 -22.55 0.88
N TRP A 246 27.66 -21.62 0.10
CA TRP A 246 27.32 -21.43 -1.32
C TRP A 246 28.21 -22.23 -2.24
N THR A 247 29.53 -22.06 -2.14
CA THR A 247 30.49 -22.69 -3.05
C THR A 247 31.70 -23.26 -2.35
N THR A 248 32.38 -22.44 -1.56
CA THR A 248 33.77 -22.61 -1.14
C THR A 248 33.81 -22.69 0.36
N VAL A 249 34.16 -23.87 0.87
CA VAL A 249 33.97 -24.21 2.28
C VAL A 249 35.10 -25.06 2.82
N SER A 250 35.40 -24.87 4.10
CA SER A 250 36.27 -25.68 4.94
C SER A 250 35.75 -25.59 6.39
N SER A 251 36.31 -26.39 7.29
CA SER A 251 35.97 -26.35 8.72
C SER A 251 36.19 -25.00 9.41
N THR A 252 36.99 -24.10 8.82
CA THR A 252 37.32 -22.79 9.40
C THR A 252 36.88 -21.61 8.51
N THR A 253 36.21 -21.86 7.39
CA THR A 253 35.85 -20.81 6.42
C THR A 253 34.66 -21.27 5.60
N SER A 254 33.57 -20.52 5.62
CA SER A 254 32.42 -20.68 4.73
C SER A 254 32.22 -19.36 3.97
N ASP A 255 31.70 -19.45 2.74
CA ASP A 255 31.30 -18.31 1.93
C ASP A 255 29.82 -17.93 2.11
N MET A 256 29.13 -18.53 3.10
CA MET A 256 27.75 -18.19 3.45
C MET A 256 27.60 -16.74 3.90
N THR A 257 26.48 -16.15 3.52
CA THR A 257 26.11 -14.74 3.67
C THR A 257 24.76 -14.64 4.39
N ILE A 258 24.43 -13.45 4.91
CA ILE A 258 23.24 -13.29 5.76
C ILE A 258 21.93 -13.12 4.99
N GLY A 259 21.94 -12.83 3.69
CA GLY A 259 20.75 -12.41 2.94
C GLY A 259 19.58 -13.40 2.99
N VAL A 260 19.87 -14.69 2.81
CA VAL A 260 18.89 -15.78 2.96
C VAL A 260 18.41 -15.92 4.40
N PHE A 261 19.31 -15.82 5.38
CA PHE A 261 18.96 -15.90 6.79
C PHE A 261 18.06 -14.73 7.22
N ALA A 262 18.31 -13.51 6.73
CA ALA A 262 17.50 -12.34 6.99
C ALA A 262 16.11 -12.47 6.36
N HIS A 263 16.03 -12.87 5.08
CA HIS A 263 14.77 -13.07 4.35
C HIS A 263 13.87 -14.11 5.02
N GLU A 264 14.42 -15.31 5.29
CA GLU A 264 13.69 -16.40 5.93
C GLU A 264 13.26 -16.04 7.36
N MET A 265 14.11 -15.34 8.12
CA MET A 265 13.74 -14.83 9.43
C MET A 265 12.59 -13.80 9.37
N GLY A 266 12.50 -13.01 8.28
CA GLY A 266 11.38 -12.12 7.99
C GLY A 266 10.05 -12.86 7.90
N HIS A 267 9.99 -13.91 7.07
CA HIS A 267 8.82 -14.80 7.02
C HIS A 267 8.55 -15.46 8.37
N GLY A 268 9.58 -15.99 9.00
CA GLY A 268 9.49 -16.74 10.25
C GLY A 268 8.85 -15.90 11.36
N PHE A 269 9.57 -14.87 11.79
CA PHE A 269 9.31 -14.15 13.04
C PHE A 269 8.23 -13.07 12.88
N TRP A 270 8.20 -12.33 11.77
CA TRP A 270 7.22 -11.25 11.56
C TRP A 270 6.07 -11.60 10.60
N GLY A 271 6.09 -12.80 10.01
CA GLY A 271 5.01 -13.26 9.13
C GLY A 271 4.93 -12.53 7.78
N LEU A 272 6.03 -11.91 7.34
CA LEU A 272 6.06 -11.11 6.12
C LEU A 272 5.77 -11.99 4.88
N PRO A 273 5.06 -11.46 3.87
CA PRO A 273 4.83 -12.15 2.59
C PRO A 273 6.05 -12.07 1.67
N ASP A 274 6.03 -12.88 0.62
CA ASP A 274 6.91 -12.72 -0.54
C ASP A 274 6.49 -11.47 -1.33
N LEU A 275 7.45 -10.58 -1.64
CA LEU A 275 7.23 -9.42 -2.50
C LEU A 275 7.89 -9.54 -3.88
N TYR A 276 8.62 -10.62 -4.15
CA TYR A 276 8.85 -11.04 -5.53
C TYR A 276 7.63 -11.81 -6.03
N ASP A 277 7.43 -11.85 -7.34
CA ASP A 277 6.39 -12.66 -7.97
C ASP A 277 6.85 -14.12 -8.06
N ARG A 278 6.08 -15.01 -7.42
CA ARG A 278 6.43 -16.43 -7.27
C ARG A 278 6.15 -17.27 -8.50
N ASP A 279 5.24 -16.85 -9.38
CA ASP A 279 5.04 -17.52 -10.68
C ASP A 279 6.05 -17.05 -11.75
N TYR A 280 6.80 -15.99 -11.44
CA TYR A 280 7.83 -15.35 -12.25
C TYR A 280 7.30 -14.85 -13.60
N SER A 281 6.06 -14.37 -13.71
CA SER A 281 5.66 -13.51 -14.84
C SER A 281 6.42 -12.17 -14.83
N SER A 282 6.87 -11.72 -13.66
CA SER A 282 7.48 -10.43 -13.34
C SER A 282 8.68 -10.53 -12.36
N TYR A 283 9.10 -9.42 -11.76
CA TYR A 283 10.08 -9.36 -10.66
C TYR A 283 9.51 -8.83 -9.31
N GLY A 284 8.21 -8.52 -9.22
CA GLY A 284 7.62 -7.92 -8.03
C GLY A 284 8.35 -6.65 -7.58
N ALA A 285 8.68 -6.53 -6.30
CA ALA A 285 9.44 -5.41 -5.72
C ALA A 285 10.95 -5.41 -6.06
N GLY A 286 11.46 -6.42 -6.79
CA GLY A 286 12.83 -6.46 -7.28
C GLY A 286 13.90 -6.35 -6.18
N ASP A 287 14.96 -5.59 -6.46
CA ASP A 287 16.15 -5.45 -5.59
C ASP A 287 16.00 -4.36 -4.51
N TRP A 288 14.78 -3.85 -4.33
CA TRP A 288 14.43 -2.76 -3.40
C TRP A 288 13.95 -3.21 -2.02
N SER A 289 13.56 -4.49 -1.88
CA SER A 289 13.05 -5.08 -0.63
C SER A 289 13.79 -6.36 -0.25
N LEU A 290 14.01 -6.56 1.05
CA LEU A 290 14.43 -7.84 1.64
C LEU A 290 13.54 -9.01 1.20
N MET A 291 12.22 -8.80 1.14
CA MET A 291 11.24 -9.85 0.84
C MET A 291 11.13 -10.15 -0.66
N ALA A 292 12.07 -9.63 -1.46
CA ALA A 292 12.15 -9.83 -2.90
C ALA A 292 13.61 -10.14 -3.31
N GLY A 293 14.00 -9.75 -4.53
CA GLY A 293 15.37 -9.91 -5.03
C GLY A 293 16.44 -9.20 -4.18
N GLY A 294 16.04 -8.17 -3.42
CA GLY A 294 16.95 -7.37 -2.59
C GLY A 294 17.66 -8.17 -1.49
N SER A 295 17.14 -9.34 -1.11
CA SER A 295 17.85 -10.33 -0.28
C SER A 295 19.20 -10.79 -0.86
N TRP A 296 19.38 -10.74 -2.18
CA TRP A 296 20.61 -11.13 -2.88
C TRP A 296 21.59 -9.97 -3.13
N ASN A 297 21.26 -8.75 -2.71
CA ASN A 297 22.09 -7.57 -2.94
C ASN A 297 23.52 -7.71 -2.40
N GLY A 298 24.46 -7.06 -3.07
CA GLY A 298 25.90 -7.22 -2.84
C GLY A 298 26.46 -8.45 -3.58
N THR A 299 27.39 -9.15 -2.93
CA THR A 299 27.92 -10.43 -3.42
C THR A 299 27.19 -11.56 -2.71
N ASN A 300 26.36 -12.30 -3.45
CA ASN A 300 25.54 -13.41 -2.95
C ASN A 300 24.69 -13.05 -1.71
N GLY A 301 24.12 -11.84 -1.61
CA GLY A 301 23.34 -11.45 -0.43
C GLY A 301 24.17 -11.13 0.82
N ASN A 302 25.39 -10.60 0.67
CA ASN A 302 26.15 -10.04 1.81
C ASN A 302 25.73 -8.61 2.19
N SER A 303 24.87 -7.98 1.40
CA SER A 303 24.31 -6.64 1.64
C SER A 303 22.81 -6.62 1.29
N PRO A 304 21.98 -7.46 1.93
CA PRO A 304 20.54 -7.48 1.65
C PRO A 304 19.92 -6.10 1.81
N ALA A 305 18.99 -5.72 0.95
CA ALA A 305 18.23 -4.48 1.10
C ALA A 305 17.54 -4.41 2.47
N TRP A 306 17.30 -3.19 2.97
CA TRP A 306 16.30 -3.00 4.03
C TRP A 306 14.92 -3.52 3.55
N PRO A 307 14.02 -3.94 4.47
CA PRO A 307 12.63 -4.17 4.10
C PRO A 307 12.02 -2.87 3.56
N ASP A 308 11.13 -2.99 2.59
CA ASP A 308 10.39 -1.87 2.00
C ASP A 308 9.50 -1.15 3.03
N ALA A 309 8.99 0.01 2.63
CA ALA A 309 8.14 0.86 3.45
C ALA A 309 6.92 0.12 4.06
N TRP A 310 6.31 -0.84 3.37
CA TRP A 310 5.16 -1.57 3.89
C TRP A 310 5.58 -2.65 4.90
N ASN A 311 6.57 -3.48 4.57
CA ASN A 311 7.07 -4.50 5.49
C ASN A 311 7.62 -3.90 6.81
N ARG A 312 8.26 -2.71 6.76
CA ARG A 312 8.70 -2.01 8.00
C ARG A 312 7.53 -1.57 8.89
N LEU A 313 6.35 -1.29 8.33
CA LEU A 313 5.13 -1.07 9.13
C LEU A 313 4.61 -2.37 9.72
N GLN A 314 4.62 -3.47 8.97
CA GLN A 314 4.17 -4.79 9.46
C GLN A 314 5.08 -5.36 10.57
N MET A 315 6.36 -4.98 10.59
CA MET A 315 7.29 -5.31 11.67
C MET A 315 7.16 -4.41 12.92
N GLY A 316 6.35 -3.36 12.89
CA GLY A 316 6.24 -2.38 13.97
C GLY A 316 7.46 -1.44 14.14
N ILE A 317 8.38 -1.40 13.17
CA ILE A 317 9.65 -0.62 13.26
C ILE A 317 9.62 0.71 12.49
N ALA A 318 8.50 1.03 11.86
CA ALA A 318 8.23 2.29 11.18
C ALA A 318 6.85 2.83 11.55
N THR A 319 6.63 4.14 11.34
CA THR A 319 5.35 4.81 11.64
C THR A 319 4.87 5.63 10.44
N THR A 320 3.55 5.82 10.28
CA THR A 320 2.99 6.65 9.19
C THR A 320 2.45 7.99 9.67
N THR A 321 2.65 9.05 8.87
CA THR A 321 1.86 10.30 8.98
C THR A 321 0.91 10.40 7.79
N SER A 322 -0.40 10.44 8.06
CA SER A 322 -1.43 10.63 7.03
C SER A 322 -1.43 12.06 6.49
N ILE A 323 -1.32 12.21 5.17
CA ILE A 323 -1.27 13.52 4.50
C ILE A 323 -2.68 13.90 4.02
N THR A 324 -3.43 14.59 4.89
CA THR A 324 -4.81 15.06 4.63
C THR A 324 -4.91 16.51 4.15
N THR A 325 -3.77 17.18 4.02
CA THR A 325 -3.61 18.59 3.64
C THR A 325 -2.39 18.69 2.73
N SER A 326 -2.42 19.51 1.68
CA SER A 326 -1.24 19.74 0.83
C SER A 326 -0.10 20.41 1.64
N ILE A 327 1.13 19.92 1.47
CA ILE A 327 2.32 20.42 2.16
C ILE A 327 3.35 20.84 1.11
N THR A 328 3.80 22.10 1.16
CA THR A 328 4.92 22.59 0.35
C THR A 328 6.24 22.36 1.09
N GLY A 329 7.25 21.81 0.41
CA GLY A 329 8.59 21.60 0.95
C GLY A 329 8.64 20.62 2.13
N GLN A 330 7.80 19.58 2.13
CA GLN A 330 7.86 18.50 3.12
C GLN A 330 9.28 17.93 3.16
N VAL A 331 9.88 17.91 4.36
CA VAL A 331 11.20 17.32 4.59
C VAL A 331 11.07 15.80 4.62
N LEU A 332 11.91 15.13 3.84
CA LEU A 332 11.94 13.69 3.62
C LEU A 332 13.35 13.19 3.97
N THR A 333 13.58 13.00 5.27
CA THR A 333 14.82 12.43 5.79
C THR A 333 14.98 11.00 5.31
N TYR A 334 16.19 10.63 4.89
CA TYR A 334 16.53 9.27 4.50
C TYR A 334 16.26 8.23 5.60
N THR A 335 15.97 7.02 5.14
CA THR A 335 15.51 5.89 5.94
C THR A 335 16.44 5.55 7.11
N TYR A 336 17.74 5.84 7.03
CA TYR A 336 18.73 5.62 8.10
C TYR A 336 18.57 6.54 9.34
N SER A 337 17.75 7.57 9.28
CA SER A 337 17.56 8.51 10.40
C SER A 337 16.10 8.97 10.56
N SER A 338 15.17 8.22 9.99
CA SER A 338 13.73 8.47 10.09
C SER A 338 12.96 7.19 9.85
N ASP A 339 12.22 6.75 10.87
CA ASP A 339 11.23 5.69 10.84
C ASP A 339 9.88 6.16 10.24
N LEU A 340 9.72 7.47 10.06
CA LEU A 340 8.48 8.10 9.62
C LEU A 340 8.28 8.04 8.10
N LEU A 341 7.11 7.54 7.70
CA LEU A 341 6.64 7.38 6.31
C LEU A 341 5.40 8.25 6.05
N PRO A 342 5.47 9.27 5.17
CA PRO A 342 4.26 9.95 4.69
C PRO A 342 3.34 8.97 3.94
N ARG A 343 2.06 8.92 4.35
CA ARG A 343 1.00 8.11 3.74
C ARG A 343 0.00 9.00 3.01
N LEU A 344 -0.07 8.86 1.69
CA LEU A 344 -1.06 9.52 0.84
C LEU A 344 -2.26 8.58 0.61
N GLN A 345 -3.45 9.00 1.02
CA GLN A 345 -4.69 8.27 0.80
C GLN A 345 -5.86 9.25 0.68
N THR A 346 -6.80 9.02 -0.24
CA THR A 346 -8.04 9.79 -0.38
C THR A 346 -9.23 8.85 -0.56
N ILE A 347 -10.45 9.39 -0.46
CA ILE A 347 -11.69 8.62 -0.68
C ILE A 347 -11.90 8.18 -2.15
N ALA A 348 -10.94 8.48 -3.04
CA ALA A 348 -10.90 7.98 -4.41
C ALA A 348 -10.21 6.61 -4.53
N LEU A 349 -9.42 6.23 -3.52
CA LEU A 349 -8.80 4.91 -3.41
C LEU A 349 -9.70 3.95 -2.62
N ASN A 350 -9.44 2.65 -2.73
CA ASN A 350 -9.99 1.66 -1.81
C ASN A 350 -9.49 1.94 -0.37
N PRO A 351 -10.28 1.72 0.71
CA PRO A 351 -9.79 1.87 2.09
C PRO A 351 -8.49 1.11 2.44
N THR A 352 -8.19 0.01 1.75
CA THR A 352 -6.93 -0.75 1.88
C THR A 352 -5.80 -0.26 0.96
N GLU A 353 -6.10 0.66 0.05
CA GLU A 353 -5.20 1.15 -0.99
C GLU A 353 -4.67 2.55 -0.66
N TYR A 354 -3.36 2.74 -0.74
CA TYR A 354 -2.67 3.99 -0.39
C TYR A 354 -1.25 4.02 -0.95
N PHE A 355 -0.60 5.19 -0.89
CA PHE A 355 0.80 5.34 -1.26
C PHE A 355 1.66 5.65 -0.04
N LEU A 356 2.82 4.99 0.07
CA LEU A 356 3.86 5.29 1.05
C LEU A 356 5.06 5.94 0.36
N ILE A 357 5.66 6.93 1.01
CA ILE A 357 6.82 7.66 0.52
C ILE A 357 8.02 7.35 1.42
N GLU A 358 9.15 6.94 0.85
CA GLU A 358 10.41 6.78 1.59
C GLU A 358 11.59 7.37 0.83
N ASN A 359 12.58 7.91 1.55
CA ASN A 359 13.86 8.32 0.99
C ASN A 359 14.90 7.21 1.25
N ARG A 360 15.37 6.54 0.21
CA ARG A 360 16.36 5.45 0.27
C ARG A 360 17.67 5.90 -0.36
N GLN A 361 18.78 5.72 0.34
CA GLN A 361 20.09 6.20 -0.06
C GLN A 361 21.14 5.10 0.06
N LYS A 362 22.07 5.05 -0.90
CA LYS A 362 23.22 4.14 -0.89
C LYS A 362 24.30 4.66 0.05
N VAL A 363 24.21 4.30 1.33
CA VAL A 363 25.19 4.72 2.35
C VAL A 363 26.34 3.71 2.39
N SER A 364 27.59 4.16 2.31
CA SER A 364 28.71 3.20 2.27
C SER A 364 28.87 2.49 3.61
N GLY A 365 29.11 1.17 3.56
CA GLY A 365 29.16 0.30 4.73
C GLY A 365 27.80 -0.12 5.30
N SER A 366 26.68 0.44 4.82
CA SER A 366 25.33 0.02 5.23
C SER A 366 24.79 -1.17 4.42
N TYR A 367 23.64 -1.71 4.82
CA TYR A 367 22.97 -2.77 4.07
C TYR A 367 22.34 -2.29 2.74
N ASP A 368 21.90 -1.03 2.62
CA ASP A 368 21.43 -0.45 1.34
C ASP A 368 22.58 0.04 0.40
N GLU A 369 23.86 -0.14 0.75
CA GLU A 369 24.99 0.29 -0.11
C GLU A 369 24.89 -0.24 -1.56
N TYR A 370 24.24 -1.39 -1.74
CA TYR A 370 24.08 -2.08 -3.02
C TYR A 370 22.70 -1.93 -3.68
N LEU A 371 21.81 -1.05 -3.20
CA LEU A 371 20.53 -0.78 -3.87
C LEU A 371 20.70 -0.37 -5.36
N PRO A 372 19.71 -0.60 -6.23
CA PRO A 372 19.81 -0.25 -7.65
C PRO A 372 20.01 1.25 -7.92
N GLY A 373 19.47 2.10 -7.05
CA GLY A 373 19.59 3.56 -7.12
C GLY A 373 19.45 4.23 -5.75
N ALA A 374 19.36 5.56 -5.75
CA ALA A 374 19.13 6.38 -4.56
C ALA A 374 18.16 7.51 -4.90
N GLY A 375 17.30 7.86 -3.95
CA GLY A 375 16.28 8.90 -4.10
C GLY A 375 15.01 8.55 -3.31
N LEU A 376 13.90 9.11 -3.76
CA LEU A 376 12.59 8.89 -3.20
C LEU A 376 11.90 7.71 -3.91
N LEU A 377 11.48 6.71 -3.14
CA LEU A 377 10.61 5.65 -3.61
C LEU A 377 9.17 6.00 -3.22
N ILE A 378 8.24 5.77 -4.14
CA ILE A 378 6.80 5.87 -3.90
C ILE A 378 6.23 4.46 -4.10
N TRP A 379 5.68 3.88 -3.04
CA TRP A 379 5.11 2.54 -3.04
C TRP A 379 3.60 2.64 -3.13
N HIS A 380 2.99 2.05 -4.17
CA HIS A 380 1.53 1.85 -4.26
C HIS A 380 1.20 0.55 -3.53
N ILE A 381 0.43 0.64 -2.46
CA ILE A 381 0.05 -0.47 -1.60
C ILE A 381 -1.44 -0.75 -1.76
N ASP A 382 -1.83 -2.03 -1.84
CA ASP A 382 -3.20 -2.46 -1.53
C ASP A 382 -3.21 -3.74 -0.67
N GLU A 383 -3.62 -3.58 0.58
CA GLU A 383 -3.70 -4.68 1.55
C GLU A 383 -4.83 -5.68 1.26
N ALA A 384 -5.76 -5.38 0.33
CA ALA A 384 -6.74 -6.36 -0.12
C ALA A 384 -6.09 -7.53 -0.90
N MET A 385 -4.97 -7.31 -1.60
CA MET A 385 -4.23 -8.36 -2.30
C MET A 385 -3.64 -9.42 -1.35
N ASN A 386 -3.31 -9.02 -0.12
CA ASN A 386 -2.93 -9.95 0.96
C ASN A 386 -4.11 -10.90 1.31
N THR A 387 -5.35 -10.39 1.27
CA THR A 387 -6.57 -11.17 1.58
C THR A 387 -6.92 -12.18 0.47
N TYR A 388 -6.47 -11.95 -0.77
CA TYR A 388 -6.76 -12.86 -1.89
C TYR A 388 -5.82 -14.07 -1.98
N SER A 389 -4.81 -14.18 -1.13
CA SER A 389 -3.72 -15.17 -1.24
C SER A 389 -2.88 -14.99 -2.52
N LEU A 390 -2.77 -13.75 -3.00
CA LEU A 390 -2.08 -13.40 -4.25
C LEU A 390 -0.75 -12.66 -4.02
N GLN A 391 -0.50 -12.16 -2.80
CA GLN A 391 0.73 -11.45 -2.40
C GLN A 391 1.22 -10.50 -3.51
N ASN A 392 2.40 -10.74 -4.10
CA ASN A 392 2.92 -9.99 -5.25
C ASN A 392 2.95 -10.78 -6.56
N ASP A 393 2.18 -11.87 -6.67
CA ASP A 393 2.19 -12.77 -7.84
C ASP A 393 1.45 -12.19 -9.05
N LYS A 394 0.85 -11.00 -9.00
CA LYS A 394 -0.02 -10.50 -10.08
C LYS A 394 0.33 -9.07 -10.46
N GLU A 395 0.81 -8.89 -11.68
CA GLU A 395 1.43 -7.66 -12.14
C GLU A 395 0.53 -6.81 -13.07
N CYS A 396 0.53 -5.50 -12.84
CA CYS A 396 -0.22 -4.53 -13.63
C CYS A 396 0.62 -4.07 -14.84
N THR A 397 0.50 -4.76 -15.98
CA THR A 397 1.31 -4.51 -17.19
C THR A 397 0.84 -3.34 -18.06
N VAL A 398 -0.22 -2.64 -17.69
CA VAL A 398 -0.78 -1.49 -18.42
C VAL A 398 -0.77 -0.20 -17.58
N GLN A 399 -0.90 0.94 -18.25
CA GLN A 399 -0.98 2.28 -17.64
C GLN A 399 -2.04 3.08 -18.42
N PRO A 400 -2.88 3.91 -17.77
CA PRO A 400 -3.00 4.15 -16.32
C PRO A 400 -3.41 2.93 -15.48
N HIS A 401 -3.20 2.97 -14.17
CA HIS A 401 -3.50 1.85 -13.25
C HIS A 401 -4.97 1.42 -13.25
N TYR A 402 -5.91 2.34 -13.45
CA TYR A 402 -7.34 2.02 -13.58
C TYR A 402 -7.68 1.13 -14.80
N LEU A 403 -6.73 0.84 -15.70
CA LEU A 403 -6.89 -0.14 -16.79
C LEU A 403 -6.54 -1.58 -16.37
N CYS A 404 -5.91 -1.77 -15.21
CA CYS A 404 -5.70 -3.08 -14.59
C CYS A 404 -6.97 -3.55 -13.86
N SER A 405 -7.06 -4.85 -13.58
CA SER A 405 -8.15 -5.39 -12.75
C SER A 405 -7.84 -5.19 -11.27
N ASP A 406 -8.92 -5.04 -10.50
CA ASP A 406 -9.06 -5.26 -9.07
C ASP A 406 -8.48 -6.60 -8.52
N THR A 407 -8.01 -7.50 -9.40
CA THR A 407 -7.33 -8.76 -9.06
C THR A 407 -5.99 -8.95 -9.78
N GLN A 408 -5.54 -7.95 -10.55
CA GLN A 408 -4.32 -7.97 -11.37
C GLN A 408 -3.41 -6.77 -11.05
N HIS A 409 -2.96 -6.70 -9.81
CA HIS A 409 -1.99 -5.73 -9.31
C HIS A 409 -1.28 -6.29 -8.05
N TYR A 410 -0.18 -5.66 -7.67
CA TYR A 410 0.65 -6.09 -6.54
C TYR A 410 0.05 -5.68 -5.19
N LEU A 411 0.36 -6.41 -4.12
CA LEU A 411 0.20 -5.93 -2.75
C LEU A 411 1.07 -4.68 -2.52
N ALA A 412 2.32 -4.71 -3.00
CA ALA A 412 3.25 -3.59 -2.96
C ALA A 412 3.96 -3.40 -4.31
N ALA A 413 3.58 -2.35 -5.04
CA ALA A 413 4.21 -1.93 -6.29
C ALA A 413 5.15 -0.74 -6.07
N LEU A 414 6.22 -0.66 -6.86
CA LEU A 414 7.09 0.51 -6.91
C LEU A 414 6.76 1.39 -8.13
N GLU A 415 6.41 2.64 -7.87
CA GLU A 415 6.24 3.68 -8.88
C GLU A 415 7.59 4.03 -9.52
N GLN A 416 8.00 3.28 -10.55
CA GLN A 416 9.27 3.50 -11.24
C GLN A 416 9.26 4.85 -11.99
N ALA A 417 10.06 5.81 -11.53
CA ALA A 417 10.06 7.21 -11.99
C ALA A 417 10.36 7.44 -13.49
N ASP A 418 10.87 6.42 -14.20
CA ASP A 418 11.06 6.41 -15.66
C ASP A 418 9.82 5.98 -16.46
N GLY A 419 8.80 5.43 -15.79
CA GLY A 419 7.58 4.91 -16.41
C GLY A 419 7.76 3.68 -17.28
N ALA A 420 8.92 3.02 -17.22
CA ALA A 420 9.28 1.90 -18.07
C ALA A 420 8.75 0.55 -17.57
N ARG A 421 8.40 0.45 -16.28
CA ARG A 421 7.76 -0.73 -15.66
C ARG A 421 8.55 -2.02 -15.87
N GLN A 422 9.85 -1.94 -15.66
CA GLN A 422 10.78 -3.04 -15.90
C GLN A 422 10.64 -4.15 -14.85
N LEU A 423 10.12 -3.84 -13.67
CA LEU A 423 9.76 -4.81 -12.64
C LEU A 423 8.58 -5.68 -13.09
N GLU A 424 7.47 -5.06 -13.52
CA GLU A 424 6.26 -5.73 -14.01
C GLU A 424 6.52 -6.45 -15.34
N LEU A 425 7.25 -5.81 -16.26
CA LEU A 425 7.55 -6.37 -17.59
C LEU A 425 8.79 -7.29 -17.58
N LYS A 426 9.20 -7.81 -16.42
CA LYS A 426 10.30 -8.78 -16.22
C LYS A 426 11.61 -8.40 -16.93
N THR A 427 11.87 -7.10 -17.07
CA THR A 427 12.98 -6.57 -17.87
C THR A 427 14.23 -6.33 -17.04
N ASN A 428 14.12 -5.78 -15.83
CA ASN A 428 15.21 -5.72 -14.84
C ASN A 428 14.65 -5.66 -13.40
N GLN A 429 15.48 -5.97 -12.40
CA GLN A 429 15.09 -6.02 -10.97
C GLN A 429 15.05 -4.65 -10.29
N GLY A 430 15.17 -3.58 -11.06
CA GLY A 430 15.32 -2.22 -10.61
C GLY A 430 16.65 -1.62 -11.06
N ASN A 431 16.69 -0.29 -11.17
CA ASN A 431 17.84 0.46 -11.62
C ASN A 431 17.79 1.94 -11.14
N THR A 432 18.69 2.78 -11.66
CA THR A 432 18.76 4.19 -11.24
C THR A 432 17.62 5.07 -11.76
N GLY A 433 16.80 4.57 -12.70
CA GLY A 433 15.63 5.26 -13.25
C GLY A 433 14.38 5.16 -12.40
N ASP A 434 14.27 4.15 -11.52
CA ASP A 434 13.10 3.91 -10.67
C ASP A 434 12.89 4.95 -9.55
N PRO A 435 13.92 5.40 -8.78
CA PRO A 435 13.70 6.38 -7.72
C PRO A 435 13.50 7.79 -8.29
N PHE A 436 12.71 8.63 -7.63
CA PHE A 436 12.61 10.04 -7.95
C PHE A 436 13.71 10.86 -7.22
N PRO A 437 14.44 11.78 -7.89
CA PRO A 437 14.42 12.05 -9.31
C PRO A 437 15.33 11.11 -10.12
N GLY A 438 16.14 10.29 -9.46
CA GLY A 438 16.93 9.23 -10.09
C GLY A 438 17.84 9.72 -11.22
N SER A 439 18.10 8.82 -12.18
CA SER A 439 18.84 9.13 -13.41
C SER A 439 17.99 9.82 -14.49
N THR A 440 16.66 9.73 -14.41
CA THR A 440 15.73 10.41 -15.32
C THR A 440 15.54 11.88 -15.01
N THR A 441 15.95 12.32 -13.82
CA THR A 441 15.69 13.65 -13.25
C THR A 441 14.20 13.99 -13.05
N ASN A 442 13.30 13.00 -13.00
CA ASN A 442 11.87 13.22 -12.90
C ASN A 442 11.49 13.79 -11.50
N ARG A 443 10.82 14.95 -11.44
CA ARG A 443 10.48 15.62 -10.17
C ARG A 443 8.99 15.65 -9.85
N THR A 444 8.20 14.89 -10.60
CA THR A 444 6.74 14.95 -10.58
C THR A 444 6.16 13.55 -10.71
N TRP A 445 5.27 13.21 -9.79
CA TRP A 445 4.40 12.05 -9.86
C TRP A 445 2.98 12.49 -9.46
N ASN A 446 1.98 12.23 -10.30
CA ASN A 446 0.55 12.48 -10.06
C ASN A 446 -0.31 11.83 -11.16
N MET A 447 -1.63 12.06 -11.14
CA MET A 447 -2.63 11.60 -12.12
C MET A 447 -2.38 11.94 -13.61
N THR A 448 -1.32 12.68 -13.93
CA THR A 448 -0.98 13.11 -15.32
C THR A 448 0.42 12.69 -15.77
N THR A 449 1.17 11.97 -14.94
CA THR A 449 2.53 11.48 -15.26
C THR A 449 2.50 10.06 -15.84
N ASN A 450 3.68 9.44 -16.01
CA ASN A 450 3.82 8.00 -16.18
C ASN A 450 5.02 7.57 -15.32
N PRO A 451 4.83 6.75 -14.27
CA PRO A 451 3.57 6.19 -13.79
C PRO A 451 2.68 7.28 -13.16
N GLU A 452 1.45 6.93 -12.80
CA GLU A 452 0.43 7.87 -12.32
C GLU A 452 -0.36 7.34 -11.12
N SER A 453 -1.06 8.22 -10.43
CA SER A 453 -1.58 7.98 -9.08
C SER A 453 -3.02 7.45 -8.99
N SER A 454 -3.55 6.79 -10.04
CA SER A 454 -4.93 6.26 -10.03
C SER A 454 -5.08 4.96 -9.24
N SER A 455 -6.33 4.69 -8.83
CA SER A 455 -6.72 3.45 -8.15
C SER A 455 -6.82 2.28 -9.11
N TRP A 456 -6.46 1.07 -8.65
CA TRP A 456 -6.70 -0.19 -9.37
C TRP A 456 -8.19 -0.60 -9.46
N TYR A 457 -9.09 0.04 -8.71
CA TYR A 457 -10.50 -0.39 -8.56
C TYR A 457 -11.50 0.42 -9.42
N GLY A 458 -11.04 1.24 -10.36
CA GLY A 458 -11.88 2.21 -11.08
C GLY A 458 -12.19 1.86 -12.54
N THR A 459 -13.47 1.87 -12.95
CA THR A 459 -13.85 1.87 -14.39
C THR A 459 -13.83 3.27 -15.03
N THR A 460 -13.38 4.28 -14.30
CA THR A 460 -13.31 5.69 -14.73
C THR A 460 -12.08 6.35 -14.15
N SER A 461 -11.47 7.27 -14.90
CA SER A 461 -10.27 8.04 -14.54
C SER A 461 -10.50 9.07 -13.42
N LEU A 462 -10.95 8.60 -12.26
CA LEU A 462 -11.13 9.41 -11.07
C LEU A 462 -9.76 9.85 -10.56
N ASP A 463 -9.49 11.14 -10.77
CA ASP A 463 -8.33 11.85 -10.24
C ASP A 463 -8.29 11.67 -8.72
N THR A 464 -7.28 10.96 -8.21
CA THR A 464 -7.14 10.70 -6.77
C THR A 464 -6.77 11.94 -5.98
N CYS A 465 -6.49 13.05 -6.68
CA CYS A 465 -5.90 14.30 -6.22
C CYS A 465 -4.52 14.14 -5.58
N LEU A 466 -3.88 12.98 -5.71
CA LEU A 466 -2.60 12.69 -5.10
C LEU A 466 -1.44 13.07 -6.02
N GLY A 467 -0.38 13.62 -5.41
CA GLY A 467 0.85 13.90 -6.12
C GLY A 467 2.04 14.15 -5.20
N VAL A 468 3.23 13.94 -5.74
CA VAL A 468 4.52 14.25 -5.14
C VAL A 468 5.29 15.04 -6.20
N VAL A 469 5.48 16.34 -5.98
CA VAL A 469 6.03 17.25 -6.99
C VAL A 469 7.15 18.10 -6.43
N ASN A 470 7.88 18.83 -7.28
CA ASN A 470 9.02 19.67 -6.88
C ASN A 470 10.10 18.90 -6.09
N ILE A 471 10.24 17.60 -6.36
CA ILE A 471 11.17 16.70 -5.66
C ILE A 471 12.61 17.20 -5.82
N SER A 472 13.33 17.33 -4.71
CA SER A 472 14.72 17.80 -4.66
C SER A 472 15.69 16.84 -5.33
N ASN A 473 16.98 17.20 -5.41
CA ASN A 473 18.02 16.21 -5.71
C ASN A 473 18.06 15.12 -4.63
N SER A 474 18.46 13.91 -5.02
CA SER A 474 18.70 12.80 -4.07
C SER A 474 19.76 13.19 -3.06
N SER A 475 19.46 13.05 -1.76
CA SER A 475 20.40 13.26 -0.67
C SER A 475 19.85 12.67 0.64
N ALA A 476 20.65 12.67 1.71
CA ALA A 476 20.20 12.27 3.06
C ALA A 476 18.98 13.07 3.58
N THR A 477 18.78 14.31 3.10
CA THR A 477 17.56 15.09 3.34
C THR A 477 17.01 15.54 2.00
N MET A 478 15.86 15.00 1.61
CA MET A 478 15.13 15.44 0.42
C MET A 478 13.99 16.37 0.81
N THR A 479 13.46 17.11 -0.15
CA THR A 479 12.20 17.85 -0.02
C THR A 479 11.30 17.58 -1.20
N ALA A 480 9.98 17.52 -0.97
CA ALA A 480 8.97 17.51 -2.04
C ALA A 480 7.71 18.23 -1.58
N ASP A 481 6.90 18.67 -2.54
CA ASP A 481 5.54 19.12 -2.28
C ASP A 481 4.60 17.90 -2.32
N LEU A 482 3.92 17.62 -1.21
CA LEU A 482 2.92 16.56 -1.13
C LEU A 482 1.54 17.15 -1.41
N GLN A 483 0.86 16.61 -2.41
CA GLN A 483 -0.42 17.11 -2.91
C GLN A 483 -1.56 16.16 -2.55
N THR A 484 -2.67 16.73 -2.12
CA THR A 484 -3.95 16.04 -1.90
C THR A 484 -5.09 17.02 -2.18
N CYS A 485 -6.29 16.53 -2.49
CA CYS A 485 -7.47 17.40 -2.58
C CYS A 485 -7.76 18.10 -1.24
N GLY A 486 -7.20 17.65 -0.12
CA GLY A 486 -7.27 18.33 1.18
C GLY A 486 -8.64 18.21 1.87
N VAL A 487 -8.67 18.02 3.20
CA VAL A 487 -9.92 18.06 3.97
C VAL A 487 -10.07 19.41 4.68
N PRO A 488 -10.94 20.32 4.19
CA PRO A 488 -11.07 21.66 4.76
C PRO A 488 -11.73 21.65 6.15
N THR A 489 -11.34 22.57 7.02
CA THR A 489 -11.99 22.80 8.32
C THR A 489 -13.03 23.92 8.18
N LEU A 490 -14.28 23.65 8.57
CA LEU A 490 -15.44 24.51 8.34
C LEU A 490 -15.93 25.19 9.62
N THR A 491 -16.29 26.46 9.49
CA THR A 491 -16.98 27.27 10.50
C THR A 491 -18.25 27.90 9.92
N ALA A 492 -19.26 28.11 10.77
CA ALA A 492 -20.52 28.76 10.41
C ALA A 492 -20.87 29.82 11.47
N SER A 493 -21.34 30.98 11.03
CA SER A 493 -21.67 32.13 11.90
C SER A 493 -22.97 32.80 11.44
N PRO A 494 -23.90 33.13 12.34
CA PRO A 494 -25.12 33.83 11.94
C PRO A 494 -24.81 35.30 11.62
N ALA A 495 -25.30 35.76 10.47
CA ALA A 495 -25.12 37.14 10.00
C ALA A 495 -26.40 37.98 10.11
N SER A 496 -27.57 37.34 9.99
CA SER A 496 -28.88 37.98 10.16
C SER A 496 -29.96 36.95 10.49
N SER A 497 -31.22 37.42 10.58
CA SER A 497 -32.40 36.56 10.68
C SER A 497 -32.66 35.71 9.42
N THR A 498 -31.97 35.96 8.30
CA THR A 498 -32.14 35.20 7.05
C THR A 498 -30.81 34.77 6.41
N GLN A 499 -29.69 34.89 7.14
CA GLN A 499 -28.35 34.63 6.60
C GLN A 499 -27.39 34.00 7.62
N ILE A 500 -26.64 33.00 7.16
CA ILE A 500 -25.48 32.41 7.85
C ILE A 500 -24.27 32.53 6.92
N ASN A 501 -23.16 33.04 7.44
CA ASN A 501 -21.88 33.09 6.74
C ASN A 501 -21.05 31.85 7.10
N LEU A 502 -20.53 31.20 6.06
CA LEU A 502 -19.60 30.09 6.15
C LEU A 502 -18.18 30.58 5.84
N SER A 503 -17.20 30.06 6.57
CA SER A 503 -15.77 30.28 6.35
C SER A 503 -15.00 28.99 6.60
N TRP A 504 -13.99 28.72 5.78
CA TRP A 504 -13.19 27.50 5.90
C TRP A 504 -11.71 27.75 5.58
N THR A 505 -10.86 26.86 6.07
CA THR A 505 -9.46 26.79 5.67
C THR A 505 -9.36 26.10 4.32
N ASP A 506 -8.66 26.70 3.35
CA ASP A 506 -8.15 25.94 2.23
C ASP A 506 -6.97 25.07 2.70
N THR A 507 -6.98 23.81 2.32
CA THR A 507 -6.00 22.78 2.73
C THR A 507 -5.45 22.03 1.52
N SER A 508 -5.62 22.61 0.34
CA SER A 508 -5.31 22.00 -0.95
C SER A 508 -4.48 22.96 -1.80
N SER A 509 -3.84 22.39 -2.82
CA SER A 509 -3.13 23.10 -3.87
C SER A 509 -3.49 22.60 -5.27
N VAL A 510 -4.48 21.69 -5.36
CA VAL A 510 -4.87 20.94 -6.57
C VAL A 510 -6.39 20.86 -6.75
N GLU A 511 -7.18 21.60 -5.98
CA GLU A 511 -8.63 21.64 -6.07
C GLU A 511 -9.11 22.58 -7.17
N THR A 512 -10.27 22.26 -7.74
CA THR A 512 -10.99 23.14 -8.68
C THR A 512 -12.06 23.99 -7.97
N GLY A 513 -12.32 23.71 -6.69
CA GLY A 513 -13.23 24.44 -5.81
C GLY A 513 -13.79 23.61 -4.66
N PHE A 514 -14.87 24.11 -4.04
CA PHE A 514 -15.53 23.48 -2.89
C PHE A 514 -17.03 23.22 -3.17
N LYS A 515 -17.51 22.03 -2.79
CA LYS A 515 -18.93 21.67 -2.78
C LYS A 515 -19.49 21.88 -1.39
N ILE A 516 -20.56 22.68 -1.28
CA ILE A 516 -21.20 23.07 -0.01
C ILE A 516 -22.55 22.39 0.10
N GLU A 517 -22.76 21.68 1.20
CA GLU A 517 -24.03 21.03 1.53
C GLU A 517 -24.61 21.60 2.83
N ARG A 518 -25.94 21.75 2.87
CA ARG A 518 -26.72 22.15 4.04
C ARG A 518 -27.65 21.02 4.47
N SER A 519 -27.89 20.92 5.76
CA SER A 519 -28.91 20.05 6.35
C SER A 519 -29.77 20.82 7.37
N PRO A 520 -31.10 20.60 7.43
CA PRO A 520 -31.96 21.14 8.48
C PRO A 520 -31.90 20.33 9.79
N ASN A 521 -31.32 19.13 9.77
CA ASN A 521 -31.38 18.16 10.88
C ASN A 521 -30.03 17.46 11.18
N GLY A 522 -28.95 17.83 10.47
CA GLY A 522 -27.63 17.23 10.60
C GLY A 522 -27.46 15.86 9.91
N THR A 523 -28.54 15.27 9.36
CA THR A 523 -28.52 13.91 8.79
C THR A 523 -28.87 13.87 7.30
N THR A 524 -29.80 14.73 6.86
CA THR A 524 -30.27 14.79 5.46
C THR A 524 -29.63 15.99 4.79
N TRP A 525 -28.76 15.75 3.81
CA TRP A 525 -27.91 16.77 3.19
C TRP A 525 -28.42 17.18 1.80
N THR A 526 -28.27 18.45 1.46
CA THR A 526 -28.65 19.01 0.15
C THR A 526 -27.54 19.94 -0.35
N PRO A 527 -27.03 19.76 -1.57
CA PRO A 527 -26.10 20.71 -2.18
C PRO A 527 -26.72 22.10 -2.32
N ILE A 528 -25.98 23.13 -1.97
CA ILE A 528 -26.42 24.54 -2.07
C ILE A 528 -25.48 25.43 -2.87
N MET A 529 -24.21 25.07 -3.01
CA MET A 529 -23.23 25.83 -3.80
C MET A 529 -22.06 24.94 -4.25
N THR A 530 -21.48 25.29 -5.39
CA THR A 530 -20.15 24.83 -5.81
C THR A 530 -19.30 26.07 -6.11
N THR A 531 -18.23 26.30 -5.36
CA THR A 531 -17.31 27.44 -5.58
C THR A 531 -16.26 27.11 -6.63
N THR A 532 -15.52 28.13 -7.09
CA THR A 532 -14.22 27.93 -7.74
C THR A 532 -13.11 27.66 -6.72
N ALA A 533 -11.92 27.28 -7.21
CA ALA A 533 -10.68 27.09 -6.44
C ALA A 533 -10.34 28.31 -5.57
N ASN A 534 -9.59 28.08 -4.47
CA ASN A 534 -9.13 29.11 -3.52
C ASN A 534 -10.23 29.97 -2.85
N VAL A 535 -11.52 29.69 -3.07
CA VAL A 535 -12.61 30.38 -2.36
C VAL A 535 -12.76 29.79 -0.96
N THR A 536 -12.72 30.64 0.06
CA THR A 536 -12.72 30.26 1.48
C THR A 536 -13.94 30.74 2.27
N THR A 537 -14.91 31.40 1.61
CA THR A 537 -16.13 31.94 2.25
C THR A 537 -17.38 31.79 1.40
N TYR A 538 -18.54 31.71 2.03
CA TYR A 538 -19.85 31.70 1.36
C TYR A 538 -20.96 32.30 2.24
N ALA A 539 -21.76 33.20 1.69
CA ALA A 539 -22.91 33.81 2.36
C ALA A 539 -24.20 33.07 2.00
N ASN A 540 -24.71 32.24 2.91
CA ASN A 540 -25.95 31.50 2.69
C ASN A 540 -27.16 32.36 3.11
N THR A 541 -27.92 32.85 2.14
CA THR A 541 -29.06 33.77 2.32
C THR A 541 -30.41 33.07 2.10
N GLY A 542 -31.52 33.77 2.36
CA GLY A 542 -32.88 33.22 2.17
C GLY A 542 -33.27 32.17 3.21
N LEU A 543 -32.61 32.19 4.37
CA LEU A 543 -32.90 31.28 5.48
C LEU A 543 -34.13 31.71 6.28
N THR A 544 -34.73 30.77 7.01
CA THR A 544 -35.77 31.07 8.00
C THR A 544 -35.13 31.63 9.27
N CYS A 545 -35.81 32.55 9.94
CA CYS A 545 -35.37 33.14 11.20
C CYS A 545 -35.52 32.18 12.38
N ASP A 546 -34.73 32.38 13.44
CA ASP A 546 -34.69 31.52 14.64
C ASP A 546 -34.53 30.02 14.32
N THR A 547 -33.76 29.70 13.27
CA THR A 547 -33.65 28.33 12.73
C THR A 547 -32.19 27.89 12.65
N THR A 548 -31.89 26.73 13.26
CA THR A 548 -30.57 26.09 13.17
C THR A 548 -30.39 25.40 11.82
N TYR A 549 -29.24 25.64 11.19
CA TYR A 549 -28.82 24.93 9.98
C TYR A 549 -27.44 24.31 10.21
N TYR A 550 -27.27 23.11 9.65
CA TYR A 550 -26.03 22.35 9.67
C TYR A 550 -25.36 22.42 8.28
N TYR A 551 -24.04 22.41 8.26
CA TYR A 551 -23.22 22.57 7.06
C TYR A 551 -22.07 21.58 7.07
N ARG A 552 -21.75 21.07 5.88
CA ARG A 552 -20.49 20.38 5.60
C ARG A 552 -20.02 20.79 4.21
N ILE A 553 -18.71 20.84 4.02
CA ILE A 553 -18.11 21.10 2.71
C ILE A 553 -17.11 20.01 2.36
N ARG A 554 -16.69 19.97 1.11
CA ARG A 554 -15.50 19.23 0.65
C ARG A 554 -14.91 19.95 -0.55
N SER A 555 -13.60 19.94 -0.66
CA SER A 555 -12.91 20.30 -1.90
C SER A 555 -13.20 19.26 -2.99
N TYR A 556 -13.00 19.66 -4.24
CA TYR A 556 -13.08 18.74 -5.38
C TYR A 556 -12.18 19.17 -6.52
N ASN A 557 -11.59 18.18 -7.20
CA ASN A 557 -11.09 18.28 -8.57
C ASN A 557 -11.94 17.35 -9.43
N ARG A 558 -11.39 16.35 -10.13
CA ARG A 558 -12.23 15.33 -10.81
C ARG A 558 -12.82 14.33 -9.82
N SER A 559 -12.15 14.07 -8.68
CA SER A 559 -12.74 13.45 -7.49
C SER A 559 -12.99 14.47 -6.37
N ASN A 560 -13.41 14.01 -5.20
CA ASN A 560 -13.69 14.83 -4.02
C ASN A 560 -12.82 14.38 -2.85
N SER A 561 -12.55 15.28 -1.91
CA SER A 561 -12.07 14.89 -0.58
C SER A 561 -13.20 14.33 0.30
N ALA A 562 -12.81 13.80 1.46
CA ALA A 562 -13.75 13.56 2.56
C ALA A 562 -14.44 14.88 2.97
N TYR A 563 -15.63 14.78 3.58
CA TYR A 563 -16.30 15.96 4.10
C TYR A 563 -15.55 16.54 5.31
N SER A 564 -15.64 17.86 5.45
CA SER A 564 -15.25 18.63 6.63
C SER A 564 -15.98 18.13 7.89
N ASN A 565 -15.56 18.65 9.05
CA ASN A 565 -16.41 18.67 10.23
C ASN A 565 -17.80 19.26 9.89
N VAL A 566 -18.83 18.79 10.60
CA VAL A 566 -20.16 19.42 10.56
C VAL A 566 -20.12 20.70 11.37
N ALA A 567 -20.32 21.84 10.72
CA ALA A 567 -20.53 23.13 11.38
C ALA A 567 -22.04 23.40 11.50
N SER A 568 -22.45 24.23 12.47
CA SER A 568 -23.85 24.67 12.58
C SER A 568 -23.96 26.07 13.15
N ALA A 569 -25.06 26.76 12.80
CA ALA A 569 -25.41 28.06 13.35
C ALA A 569 -26.93 28.26 13.31
N THR A 570 -27.44 29.09 14.22
CA THR A 570 -28.86 29.48 14.29
C THR A 570 -29.02 30.91 13.81
N THR A 571 -29.88 31.15 12.81
CA THR A 571 -30.20 32.52 12.35
C THR A 571 -30.76 33.37 13.47
N SER A 572 -30.59 34.70 13.39
CA SER A 572 -31.13 35.60 14.41
C SER A 572 -32.66 35.48 14.52
N ALA A 573 -33.19 35.80 15.70
CA ALA A 573 -34.62 35.81 15.96
C ALA A 573 -35.39 36.66 14.92
N CYS A 574 -36.62 36.26 14.62
CA CYS A 574 -37.48 36.99 13.70
C CYS A 574 -37.74 38.42 14.21
N THR A 575 -37.49 39.42 13.38
CA THR A 575 -37.88 40.80 13.67
C THR A 575 -39.40 40.92 13.62
N ILE A 576 -40.03 40.79 14.78
CA ILE A 576 -41.44 41.12 14.99
C ILE A 576 -41.60 42.64 14.95
N THR A 577 -41.84 43.15 13.74
CA THR A 577 -42.30 44.53 13.54
C THR A 577 -43.68 44.66 14.14
N ASN A 578 -43.75 45.10 15.41
CA ASN A 578 -44.98 45.61 16.01
C ASN A 578 -45.37 46.89 15.27
N THR A 579 -46.04 46.75 14.12
CA THR A 579 -46.69 47.88 13.44
C THR A 579 -47.68 48.47 14.44
N PRO A 580 -47.50 49.72 14.90
CA PRO A 580 -48.46 50.33 15.80
C PRO A 580 -49.80 50.39 15.09
N THR A 581 -50.82 49.75 15.68
CA THR A 581 -52.20 49.84 15.18
C THR A 581 -52.57 51.32 15.09
N PRO A 582 -53.05 51.82 13.94
CA PRO A 582 -53.36 53.23 13.81
C PRO A 582 -54.46 53.61 14.80
N THR A 583 -54.12 54.43 15.78
CA THR A 583 -55.08 55.04 16.70
C THR A 583 -56.15 55.76 15.89
N PRO A 584 -57.46 55.52 16.12
CA PRO A 584 -58.51 56.15 15.32
C PRO A 584 -58.54 57.66 15.57
N THR A 585 -58.09 58.42 14.57
CA THR A 585 -58.19 59.89 14.57
C THR A 585 -59.65 60.31 14.46
N ASN A 586 -60.19 60.93 15.50
CA ASN A 586 -61.52 61.54 15.49
C ASN A 586 -61.55 62.81 14.61
N THR A 587 -61.71 62.63 13.30
CA THR A 587 -61.92 63.72 12.35
C THR A 587 -63.34 64.28 12.50
N ARG A 588 -63.46 65.48 13.09
CA ARG A 588 -64.74 66.18 13.25
C ARG A 588 -65.27 66.66 11.89
N THR A 589 -66.31 66.00 11.38
CA THR A 589 -67.00 66.34 10.13
C THR A 589 -67.67 67.71 10.21
N ALA A 590 -67.48 68.55 9.18
CA ALA A 590 -68.26 69.77 8.99
C ALA A 590 -69.58 69.44 8.24
N THR A 591 -70.70 70.00 8.71
CA THR A 591 -72.04 69.74 8.16
C THR A 591 -72.32 70.62 6.93
N PRO A 592 -72.68 70.05 5.76
CA PRO A 592 -73.18 70.83 4.64
C PRO A 592 -74.70 71.07 4.73
N THR A 593 -75.14 72.26 4.33
CA THR A 593 -76.56 72.68 4.36
C THR A 593 -77.39 71.93 3.31
N ARG A 594 -78.64 71.58 3.67
CA ARG A 594 -79.54 70.74 2.87
C ARG A 594 -80.62 71.57 2.16
N THR A 595 -80.77 71.40 0.84
CA THR A 595 -81.95 71.86 0.08
C THR A 595 -82.83 70.67 -0.28
N ASN A 596 -84.15 70.84 -0.18
CA ASN A 596 -85.17 69.81 -0.41
C ASN A 596 -85.25 69.42 -1.92
N THR A 597 -85.82 68.28 -2.35
CA THR A 597 -87.16 67.78 -1.96
C THR A 597 -87.43 66.31 -2.35
N ARG A 598 -88.39 65.72 -1.61
CA ARG A 598 -89.33 64.63 -1.94
C ARG A 598 -89.02 63.22 -1.44
N THR A 599 -90.08 62.61 -0.90
CA THR A 599 -90.13 61.35 -0.14
C THR A 599 -91.40 60.59 -0.56
N ILE A 600 -91.31 59.26 -0.77
CA ILE A 600 -92.36 58.28 -0.42
C ILE A 600 -91.63 57.00 0.07
N THR A 601 -92.23 56.26 1.01
CA THR A 601 -91.66 55.09 1.74
C THR A 601 -92.70 53.97 1.84
N PRO A 602 -92.30 52.68 1.80
CA PRO A 602 -92.35 51.77 2.97
C PRO A 602 -91.06 50.88 3.07
N SER A 603 -90.40 50.57 4.20
CA SER A 603 -90.78 49.86 5.46
C SER A 603 -91.20 48.39 5.25
N PRO A 604 -90.84 47.36 6.08
CA PRO A 604 -90.22 47.36 7.43
C PRO A 604 -88.93 46.47 7.54
N THR A 605 -88.74 45.61 8.57
CA THR A 605 -87.84 45.86 9.74
C THR A 605 -87.41 44.57 10.52
N ASN A 606 -86.21 44.58 11.15
CA ASN A 606 -85.62 43.63 12.16
C ASN A 606 -85.14 42.22 11.73
N THR A 607 -84.13 41.50 12.27
CA THR A 607 -83.13 41.55 13.40
C THR A 607 -83.23 40.25 14.24
N ARG A 608 -82.15 39.46 14.38
CA ARG A 608 -81.58 38.86 15.64
C ARG A 608 -80.59 37.70 15.41
N THR A 609 -79.64 37.56 16.35
CA THR A 609 -78.57 36.54 16.42
C THR A 609 -78.82 35.59 17.62
N ILE A 610 -78.53 34.28 17.51
CA ILE A 610 -78.18 33.40 18.66
C ILE A 610 -77.27 32.21 18.23
N THR A 611 -76.33 31.82 19.09
CA THR A 611 -75.54 30.55 19.18
C THR A 611 -76.41 29.42 19.81
N PRO A 612 -76.05 28.11 20.04
CA PRO A 612 -74.75 27.39 19.92
C PRO A 612 -74.79 25.93 19.29
N SER A 613 -73.66 25.20 19.43
CA SER A 613 -73.27 23.76 19.25
C SER A 613 -74.33 22.62 19.37
N PRO A 614 -74.06 21.28 19.17
CA PRO A 614 -72.82 20.52 18.77
C PRO A 614 -73.02 19.24 17.85
N THR A 615 -71.97 18.38 17.71
CA THR A 615 -72.00 16.86 17.63
C THR A 615 -72.07 16.06 16.28
N ARG A 616 -70.89 15.49 15.88
CA ARG A 616 -70.51 14.06 15.59
C ARG A 616 -71.29 13.10 14.62
N THR A 617 -70.50 12.38 13.78
CA THR A 617 -70.59 10.94 13.35
C THR A 617 -71.00 10.56 11.90
N ASN A 618 -70.14 9.76 11.22
CA ASN A 618 -70.28 8.81 10.07
C ASN A 618 -71.34 9.05 8.95
N THR A 619 -71.09 8.80 7.65
CA THR A 619 -70.98 7.43 7.06
C THR A 619 -70.74 7.42 5.52
N ARG A 620 -69.73 6.66 5.07
CA ARG A 620 -69.61 5.83 3.83
C ARG A 620 -69.70 6.40 2.39
N THR A 621 -68.55 6.27 1.72
CA THR A 621 -68.19 6.12 0.29
C THR A 621 -69.00 5.11 -0.56
N THR A 622 -69.08 5.36 -1.88
CA THR A 622 -68.88 4.32 -2.93
C THR A 622 -68.22 4.88 -4.21
N THR A 623 -67.02 4.38 -4.52
CA THR A 623 -66.37 4.37 -5.87
C THR A 623 -66.76 3.07 -6.59
N PRO A 624 -66.55 2.89 -7.93
CA PRO A 624 -65.24 2.53 -8.51
C PRO A 624 -64.85 3.37 -9.77
N THR A 625 -63.58 3.69 -10.06
CA THR A 625 -62.48 2.84 -10.62
C THR A 625 -62.82 2.39 -12.06
N SER A 626 -62.08 2.69 -13.13
CA SER A 626 -60.65 2.45 -13.45
C SER A 626 -60.25 3.16 -14.79
N THR A 627 -59.02 3.25 -15.32
CA THR A 627 -57.61 3.21 -14.81
C THR A 627 -56.59 3.45 -15.97
N ASN A 628 -55.50 4.20 -15.70
CA ASN A 628 -54.18 4.25 -16.40
C ASN A 628 -53.94 4.79 -17.85
N THR A 629 -53.04 5.79 -17.92
CA THR A 629 -51.75 5.78 -18.66
C THR A 629 -51.72 5.90 -20.21
N GLN A 630 -51.26 7.04 -20.76
CA GLN A 630 -49.85 7.31 -21.16
C GLN A 630 -49.66 8.72 -21.77
N THR A 631 -48.44 9.27 -21.70
CA THR A 631 -48.03 10.58 -22.26
C THR A 631 -47.82 10.52 -23.78
N PRO A 632 -48.15 11.58 -24.54
CA PRO A 632 -47.09 12.31 -25.24
C PRO A 632 -47.26 13.86 -25.25
N THR A 633 -46.20 14.54 -25.70
CA THR A 633 -45.99 16.01 -25.68
C THR A 633 -46.69 16.74 -26.87
N PRO A 634 -46.52 18.06 -27.10
CA PRO A 634 -47.59 19.07 -27.04
C PRO A 634 -48.01 19.64 -28.42
N THR A 635 -49.05 20.50 -28.48
CA THR A 635 -49.26 21.52 -29.55
C THR A 635 -50.21 22.65 -29.09
N ASP A 636 -49.90 23.90 -29.51
CA ASP A 636 -50.69 25.14 -29.64
C ASP A 636 -51.53 25.75 -28.50
N THR A 637 -51.41 27.08 -28.35
CA THR A 637 -52.45 28.05 -28.78
C THR A 637 -51.88 29.48 -28.92
N GLN A 638 -52.44 30.23 -29.87
CA GLN A 638 -52.01 31.57 -30.34
C GLN A 638 -52.47 32.73 -29.42
N THR A 639 -51.86 33.93 -29.57
CA THR A 639 -52.52 35.16 -30.12
C THR A 639 -51.78 36.48 -29.76
N ALA A 640 -51.34 37.22 -30.80
CA ALA A 640 -51.24 38.69 -31.04
C ALA A 640 -51.22 39.75 -29.88
N THR A 641 -50.64 40.97 -29.95
CA THR A 641 -49.85 41.85 -30.89
C THR A 641 -49.88 43.29 -30.27
N PRO A 642 -49.15 44.37 -30.69
CA PRO A 642 -47.83 44.60 -31.31
C PRO A 642 -46.87 45.49 -30.45
N THR A 643 -45.63 45.75 -30.94
CA THR A 643 -45.03 47.12 -31.13
C THR A 643 -43.80 46.97 -32.07
N PRO A 644 -43.47 47.92 -32.98
CA PRO A 644 -42.93 47.53 -34.30
C PRO A 644 -41.48 47.97 -34.63
N THR A 645 -40.91 47.32 -35.68
CA THR A 645 -39.85 47.80 -36.63
C THR A 645 -38.45 48.09 -36.05
N HIS A 646 -37.29 47.86 -36.70
CA HIS A 646 -36.85 47.51 -38.07
C HIS A 646 -35.34 47.02 -37.97
N THR A 647 -34.65 46.31 -38.89
CA THR A 647 -34.97 45.65 -40.18
C THR A 647 -33.86 44.67 -40.67
N TRP A 648 -34.09 43.97 -41.79
CA TRP A 648 -33.20 43.29 -42.80
C TRP A 648 -31.68 43.07 -42.58
N THR A 649 -30.99 42.01 -43.08
CA THR A 649 -31.33 40.67 -43.68
C THR A 649 -30.05 39.79 -43.64
N THR A 650 -30.18 38.46 -43.63
CA THR A 650 -29.08 37.48 -43.62
C THR A 650 -28.35 37.28 -44.96
N THR A 651 -27.05 37.02 -44.84
CA THR A 651 -26.22 35.97 -45.51
C THR A 651 -26.83 35.13 -46.65
N PRO A 652 -26.02 34.82 -47.68
CA PRO A 652 -26.00 33.48 -48.27
C PRO A 652 -24.61 32.82 -48.21
N THR A 653 -24.58 31.56 -47.75
CA THR A 653 -23.44 30.62 -47.89
C THR A 653 -23.53 29.92 -49.26
N PRO A 654 -22.42 29.45 -49.85
CA PRO A 654 -22.29 27.99 -49.97
C PRO A 654 -20.86 27.40 -49.90
N THR A 655 -20.75 26.32 -49.12
CA THR A 655 -20.12 25.02 -49.41
C THR A 655 -18.69 24.88 -50.01
N HIS A 656 -17.88 24.12 -49.25
CA HIS A 656 -16.57 23.49 -49.50
C HIS A 656 -16.17 23.03 -50.92
N THR A 657 -14.84 23.03 -51.18
CA THR A 657 -14.10 21.98 -51.93
C THR A 657 -12.61 21.95 -51.50
N ARG A 658 -11.96 20.77 -51.55
CA ARG A 658 -10.54 20.47 -51.21
C ARG A 658 -9.56 20.81 -52.34
N THR A 659 -8.26 21.06 -52.04
CA THR A 659 -7.05 20.40 -52.65
C THR A 659 -5.70 21.10 -52.33
N VAL A 660 -4.79 20.36 -51.67
CA VAL A 660 -3.28 20.28 -51.75
C VAL A 660 -2.37 21.55 -51.84
N THR A 661 -1.51 21.70 -50.80
CA THR A 661 -0.02 21.91 -50.73
C THR A 661 0.72 22.47 -51.99
N PRO A 662 1.65 23.48 -51.91
CA PRO A 662 2.87 23.38 -51.07
C PRO A 662 3.50 24.66 -50.45
N SER A 663 4.52 24.41 -49.62
CA SER A 663 5.48 25.39 -49.04
C SER A 663 6.36 26.07 -50.10
N PRO A 664 6.92 27.26 -49.82
CA PRO A 664 8.35 27.26 -49.49
C PRO A 664 8.78 28.21 -48.35
N THR A 665 9.83 27.78 -47.64
CA THR A 665 10.69 28.56 -46.73
C THR A 665 11.35 29.75 -47.42
N ASN A 666 11.58 30.87 -46.71
CA ASN A 666 12.83 31.64 -46.83
C ASN A 666 13.06 32.64 -45.69
N THR A 667 14.23 32.53 -45.06
CA THR A 667 14.84 33.54 -44.18
C THR A 667 15.69 34.50 -45.02
N PRO A 668 15.81 35.79 -44.66
CA PRO A 668 17.18 36.31 -44.55
C PRO A 668 17.42 37.28 -43.38
N THR A 669 18.53 37.07 -42.69
CA THR A 669 19.18 38.05 -41.81
C THR A 669 19.89 39.13 -42.65
N PRO A 670 20.05 40.36 -42.12
CA PRO A 670 21.32 41.06 -42.29
C PRO A 670 21.90 41.62 -40.98
N THR A 671 23.23 41.55 -40.88
CA THR A 671 24.04 41.96 -39.73
C THR A 671 24.45 43.44 -39.83
N GLY A 672 24.53 44.16 -38.70
CA GLY A 672 25.05 45.53 -38.63
C GLY A 672 25.60 45.87 -37.23
N SER A 673 26.92 46.00 -37.11
CA SER A 673 27.68 46.15 -35.86
C SER A 673 27.81 47.61 -35.39
N HIS A 674 27.89 47.85 -34.07
CA HIS A 674 28.73 48.89 -33.42
C HIS A 674 29.03 48.54 -31.94
N THR A 675 29.97 49.25 -31.30
CA THR A 675 30.99 48.67 -30.40
C THR A 675 31.09 49.38 -29.02
N PHE A 676 30.99 48.63 -27.89
CA PHE A 676 31.52 48.80 -26.51
C PHE A 676 31.48 50.20 -25.81
N THR A 677 31.17 50.35 -24.51
CA THR A 677 31.96 49.88 -23.33
C THR A 677 31.17 50.06 -22.00
N PRO A 678 31.34 49.22 -20.95
CA PRO A 678 30.51 49.23 -19.72
C PRO A 678 31.16 49.84 -18.46
N THR A 679 30.41 50.01 -17.37
CA THR A 679 30.89 50.39 -16.00
C THR A 679 29.80 50.08 -14.94
N PRO A 680 30.12 49.83 -13.64
CA PRO A 680 31.03 48.83 -13.09
C PRO A 680 30.32 47.85 -12.10
N THR A 681 30.96 46.72 -11.75
CA THR A 681 30.58 45.90 -10.59
C THR A 681 31.70 45.94 -9.54
N ASN A 682 31.35 46.15 -8.28
CA ASN A 682 32.31 46.16 -7.16
C ASN A 682 32.53 44.75 -6.62
N THR A 683 33.72 44.19 -6.83
CA THR A 683 34.20 42.99 -6.15
C THR A 683 35.24 43.39 -5.11
N ARG A 684 35.06 42.98 -3.85
CA ARG A 684 36.08 43.10 -2.80
C ARG A 684 36.66 41.71 -2.47
N THR A 685 37.94 41.56 -2.74
CA THR A 685 38.76 40.39 -2.38
C THR A 685 39.23 40.51 -0.93
N MET A 686 39.23 39.40 -0.19
CA MET A 686 40.10 39.23 0.99
C MET A 686 40.78 37.85 0.96
N THR A 687 42.10 37.87 1.17
CA THR A 687 43.02 36.73 1.11
C THR A 687 43.07 36.00 2.47
N PRO A 688 43.23 34.66 2.52
CA PRO A 688 43.23 33.90 3.77
C PRO A 688 44.50 34.07 4.60
N SER A 689 44.40 33.77 5.91
CA SER A 689 45.52 33.63 6.84
C SER A 689 45.37 32.32 7.63
N PRO A 690 46.42 31.48 7.75
CA PRO A 690 46.35 30.21 8.46
C PRO A 690 46.69 30.35 9.95
N THR A 691 46.05 29.54 10.80
CA THR A 691 46.47 29.34 12.20
C THR A 691 46.77 27.86 12.43
N ASN A 692 48.03 27.57 12.82
CA ASN A 692 48.46 26.23 13.23
C ASN A 692 48.31 26.08 14.75
N THR A 693 47.84 24.93 15.21
CA THR A 693 48.24 24.32 16.49
C THR A 693 48.04 22.80 16.37
N PRO A 694 49.06 21.95 16.62
CA PRO A 694 48.98 20.51 16.37
C PRO A 694 48.54 19.71 17.60
N THR A 695 47.99 18.52 17.37
CA THR A 695 47.97 17.41 18.34
C THR A 695 48.15 16.10 17.56
N PRO A 696 49.09 15.22 17.93
CA PRO A 696 49.45 14.07 17.10
C PRO A 696 48.61 12.83 17.43
N THR A 697 48.33 12.01 16.42
CA THR A 697 48.02 10.59 16.62
C THR A 697 48.64 9.79 15.47
N ILE A 698 49.29 8.70 15.82
CA ILE A 698 50.14 7.90 14.92
C ILE A 698 49.26 6.86 14.20
N SER A 699 49.44 6.72 12.88
CA SER A 699 48.93 5.58 12.12
C SER A 699 50.05 5.01 11.26
N THR A 700 50.42 3.75 11.52
CA THR A 700 51.46 3.03 10.79
C THR A 700 50.82 1.99 9.87
N THR A 701 50.83 2.26 8.57
CA THR A 701 50.43 1.30 7.53
C THR A 701 51.66 0.66 6.88
N PRO A 702 51.91 -0.66 7.06
CA PRO A 702 52.96 -1.36 6.35
C PRO A 702 52.47 -1.83 4.97
N THR A 703 53.01 -1.23 3.89
CA THR A 703 52.76 -1.67 2.51
C THR A 703 53.61 -2.91 2.18
N PHE A 704 52.97 -4.05 1.90
CA PHE A 704 53.66 -5.24 1.38
C PHE A 704 53.53 -5.37 -0.13
N THR A 705 54.59 -5.03 -0.86
CA THR A 705 54.73 -5.29 -2.30
C THR A 705 55.12 -6.75 -2.55
N ARG A 706 54.33 -7.50 -3.32
CA ARG A 706 54.72 -8.84 -3.80
C ARG A 706 55.26 -8.80 -5.23
N THR A 707 56.53 -9.12 -5.38
CA THR A 707 57.19 -9.35 -6.68
C THR A 707 56.74 -10.69 -7.27
N PRO A 708 56.44 -10.79 -8.59
CA PRO A 708 56.22 -12.06 -9.25
C PRO A 708 57.55 -12.73 -9.63
N THR A 709 57.68 -14.04 -9.37
CA THR A 709 58.77 -14.87 -9.89
C THR A 709 58.17 -16.03 -10.65
N ALA A 710 58.45 -16.11 -11.95
CA ALA A 710 58.07 -17.22 -12.80
C ALA A 710 59.25 -18.18 -12.99
N THR A 711 58.99 -19.48 -13.02
CA THR A 711 59.90 -20.50 -13.56
C THR A 711 59.06 -21.67 -14.07
N PRO A 712 59.28 -22.18 -15.30
CA PRO A 712 58.42 -23.18 -15.92
C PRO A 712 58.85 -24.62 -15.62
N THR A 713 57.93 -25.58 -15.73
CA THR A 713 58.26 -27.01 -15.85
C THR A 713 57.25 -27.69 -16.78
N ALA A 714 57.73 -28.65 -17.57
CA ALA A 714 57.06 -29.16 -18.77
C ALA A 714 56.13 -30.36 -18.53
N THR A 715 55.28 -30.61 -19.52
CA THR A 715 54.38 -31.76 -19.70
C THR A 715 55.13 -33.10 -19.73
N PRO A 716 54.42 -34.22 -19.48
CA PRO A 716 54.25 -35.15 -20.61
C PRO A 716 52.80 -35.64 -20.80
N THR A 717 52.46 -35.90 -22.07
CA THR A 717 51.18 -36.45 -22.51
C THR A 717 51.14 -37.97 -22.40
N TRP A 718 50.00 -38.55 -22.02
CA TRP A 718 49.61 -39.90 -22.45
C TRP A 718 48.14 -39.93 -22.86
N SER A 719 47.93 -40.43 -24.08
CA SER A 719 46.63 -40.76 -24.64
C SER A 719 46.31 -42.23 -24.38
N SER A 720 45.02 -42.57 -24.27
CA SER A 720 44.51 -43.90 -24.63
C SER A 720 43.02 -43.86 -24.90
N TRP A 721 42.61 -44.65 -25.89
CA TRP A 721 41.23 -44.91 -26.28
C TRP A 721 40.61 -45.98 -25.37
N VAL A 722 39.28 -46.13 -25.37
CA VAL A 722 38.57 -47.38 -25.77
C VAL A 722 37.08 -47.34 -25.38
N PHE A 723 36.26 -47.56 -26.41
CA PHE A 723 34.91 -48.15 -26.49
C PHE A 723 33.92 -48.23 -25.29
N LEU A 724 32.70 -47.80 -25.64
CA LEU A 724 31.39 -48.31 -25.22
C LEU A 724 31.33 -49.86 -25.08
N PRO A 725 30.40 -50.42 -24.27
CA PRO A 725 29.11 -50.74 -24.88
C PRO A 725 27.87 -50.50 -23.98
N LEU A 726 26.76 -50.12 -24.62
CA LEU A 726 25.41 -50.45 -24.13
C LEU A 726 25.23 -51.98 -24.12
N LEU A 727 24.47 -52.54 -23.18
CA LEU A 727 23.16 -53.16 -23.47
C LEU A 727 22.44 -53.66 -22.20
N LEU A 728 21.16 -53.30 -22.10
CA LEU A 728 20.03 -53.94 -21.39
C LEU A 728 20.29 -54.84 -20.16
N LYS A 729 19.72 -54.41 -19.03
CA LYS A 729 18.44 -54.98 -18.59
C LYS A 729 17.58 -53.97 -17.82
#